data_AF-A0A0R3QN62-F1
#
_entry.id   AF-A0A0R3QN62-F1
#
_cell.length_a   1.000
_cell.length_b   1.000
_cell.length_c   1.000
_cell.angle_alpha   90.00
_cell.angle_beta   90.00
_cell.angle_gamma   90.00
#
_symmetry.space_group_name_H-M   'P 1'
#
loop_
_entity.id
_entity.type
_entity.pdbx_description
1 polymer ?
#
loop_
_entity_poly.entity_id
_entity_poly.type
_entity_poly.pdbx_seq_one_letter_code
_entity_poly.pdbx_strand_id
1 'polypeptide(L)'
;MNLKNENEHRRCRAQITNENPYLHSLGIHVISTPRAGDAVVQFPPAIVYKNSKVEPSPSGDLDWRLSVPRGMQNKIFFKPATAPRRWVVFMFHNASDQQSADRFIAAFVNRSRDHGIQMPNPSRSEEYDRTDMDFLIEKIEFMRRNGVEYILFITKDRYDPVHDAMKLTEIKCGVVTQHICSSTLFKAISNRGAEMTLDNLVMKMNLKLGGINHALTSSAAFLSKNRLTNNVMFVLSIRLFVLKLIKTTIWHTMPSYIFNKISRDMEWLRHSRMFFGLDMSHAAPQSLYERQAQVPPSEPTIVAMTFSCGEPFAMQGEYWMQEPRLHVVKFLKEHVERAVRSFRNTSKAKCLPEHVVVFRSGVSEGEYAKIINEEGRQFREAFIAAADGHAERVRLTIVVMQAHSNYRIYPEHIQQGSASQQNVPPGTIIDVDVVHPTHTEFIIVPHKSIMGTARPVRATVLIDDEPRMSMDELEGVTNALCYAHGIVTSPISLPAHLYAAADLAKRGRNNFKTEQNVIDDNGSTSSDSDGRGHFTNDGSEDYFPMMSAELANKLKYNDLSCCESLLRAHFSNLLTGIIASFGTVLCFGTDFRPMLNKVLVVFFKYRAVKAFFLKYLTLVKIYSDLTRDGKQLAFT
;
A
#
# COMPACT_ATOMS: atom_id res chain seq x y z
N MET A 1 -21.35 -8.58 -35.89
CA MET A 1 -22.00 -9.86 -35.52
C MET A 1 -22.41 -9.76 -34.06
N ASN A 2 -23.67 -10.05 -33.71
CA ASN A 2 -24.18 -9.90 -32.35
C ASN A 2 -23.53 -10.97 -31.43
N LEU A 3 -22.78 -10.57 -30.40
CA LEU A 3 -22.13 -11.47 -29.43
C LEU A 3 -23.10 -12.50 -28.84
N LYS A 4 -24.39 -12.13 -28.72
CA LYS A 4 -25.46 -13.03 -28.28
C LYS A 4 -25.62 -14.23 -29.22
N ASN A 5 -25.58 -14.01 -30.53
CA ASN A 5 -25.73 -15.07 -31.53
C ASN A 5 -24.50 -15.98 -31.58
N GLU A 6 -23.30 -15.41 -31.39
CA GLU A 6 -22.06 -16.20 -31.33
C GLU A 6 -22.01 -17.07 -30.08
N ASN A 7 -22.39 -16.54 -28.92
CA ASN A 7 -22.48 -17.30 -27.68
C ASN A 7 -23.52 -18.43 -27.78
N GLU A 8 -24.67 -18.15 -28.38
CA GLU A 8 -25.70 -19.16 -28.63
C GLU A 8 -25.18 -20.27 -29.57
N HIS A 9 -24.48 -19.89 -30.64
CA HIS A 9 -23.87 -20.87 -31.54
C HIS A 9 -22.82 -21.73 -30.83
N ARG A 10 -21.98 -21.13 -29.97
CA ARG A 10 -21.00 -21.86 -29.13
C ARG A 10 -21.69 -22.80 -28.14
N ARG A 11 -22.80 -22.38 -27.51
CA ARG A 11 -23.60 -23.19 -26.58
C ARG A 11 -24.18 -24.42 -27.28
N CYS A 12 -24.81 -24.23 -28.45
CA CYS A 12 -25.35 -25.32 -29.25
C CYS A 12 -24.24 -26.28 -29.72
N ARG A 13 -23.09 -25.75 -30.19
CA ARG A 13 -21.95 -26.57 -30.60
C ARG A 13 -21.35 -27.38 -29.44
N ALA A 14 -21.40 -26.86 -28.23
CA ALA A 14 -20.98 -27.57 -27.01
C ALA A 14 -22.04 -28.55 -26.48
N GLN A 15 -23.17 -28.73 -27.18
CA GLN A 15 -24.31 -29.55 -26.75
C GLN A 15 -24.85 -29.18 -25.35
N ILE A 16 -24.74 -27.91 -24.95
CA ILE A 16 -25.31 -27.41 -23.70
C ILE A 16 -26.74 -26.94 -23.97
N THR A 17 -27.58 -27.87 -24.44
CA THR A 17 -28.96 -27.66 -24.86
C THR A 17 -29.86 -28.71 -24.22
N ASN A 18 -31.18 -28.46 -24.20
CA ASN A 18 -32.15 -29.44 -23.70
C ASN A 18 -32.25 -30.71 -24.56
N GLU A 19 -31.67 -30.68 -25.76
CA GLU A 19 -31.58 -31.83 -26.67
C GLU A 19 -30.45 -32.79 -26.28
N ASN A 20 -29.59 -32.41 -25.32
CA ASN A 20 -28.53 -33.28 -24.84
C ASN A 20 -29.14 -34.48 -24.07
N PRO A 21 -28.92 -35.72 -24.53
CA PRO A 21 -29.54 -36.90 -23.93
C PRO A 21 -29.10 -37.13 -22.47
N TYR A 22 -27.89 -36.70 -22.11
CA TYR A 22 -27.39 -36.79 -20.74
C TYR A 22 -28.04 -35.76 -19.81
N LEU A 23 -28.26 -34.53 -20.27
CA LEU A 23 -28.95 -33.52 -19.46
C LEU A 23 -30.43 -33.86 -19.29
N HIS A 24 -31.07 -34.33 -20.36
CA HIS A 24 -32.47 -34.74 -20.34
C HIS A 24 -32.71 -35.94 -19.41
N SER A 25 -31.85 -36.97 -19.43
CA SER A 25 -31.99 -38.13 -18.55
C SER A 25 -31.84 -37.78 -17.07
N LEU A 26 -31.11 -36.71 -16.76
CA LEU A 26 -30.97 -36.15 -15.40
C LEU A 26 -32.08 -35.16 -15.04
N GLY A 27 -33.03 -34.87 -15.93
CA GLY A 27 -34.08 -33.88 -15.72
C GLY A 27 -33.57 -32.43 -15.65
N ILE A 28 -32.38 -32.17 -16.22
CA ILE A 28 -31.75 -30.84 -16.19
C ILE A 28 -32.23 -30.03 -17.39
N HIS A 29 -32.80 -28.86 -17.10
CA HIS A 29 -33.20 -27.88 -18.11
C HIS A 29 -32.24 -26.69 -18.13
N VAL A 30 -31.72 -26.38 -19.31
CA VAL A 30 -30.83 -25.23 -19.55
C VAL A 30 -31.62 -24.09 -20.16
N ILE A 31 -31.59 -22.94 -19.49
CA ILE A 31 -32.18 -21.70 -19.99
C ILE A 31 -31.19 -21.06 -21.00
N SER A 32 -31.66 -20.71 -22.20
CA SER A 32 -30.84 -20.12 -23.27
C SER A 32 -30.64 -18.60 -23.11
N THR A 33 -31.48 -17.96 -22.30
CA THR A 33 -31.35 -16.54 -21.98
C THR A 33 -30.47 -16.36 -20.74
N PRO A 34 -29.49 -15.46 -20.78
CA PRO A 34 -28.74 -15.08 -19.60
C PRO A 34 -29.67 -14.55 -18.49
N ARG A 35 -29.30 -14.79 -17.24
CA ARG A 35 -30.09 -14.38 -16.09
C ARG A 35 -30.08 -12.86 -15.96
N ALA A 36 -31.26 -12.26 -15.98
CA ALA A 36 -31.45 -10.87 -15.59
C ALA A 36 -31.40 -10.75 -14.06
N GLY A 37 -30.88 -9.64 -13.57
CA GLY A 37 -30.81 -9.34 -12.14
C GLY A 37 -30.68 -7.84 -11.93
N ASP A 38 -31.18 -7.37 -10.79
CA ASP A 38 -31.05 -5.99 -10.40
C ASP A 38 -29.61 -5.72 -9.92
N ALA A 39 -29.08 -4.57 -10.31
CA ALA A 39 -27.77 -4.11 -9.89
C ALA A 39 -27.88 -2.70 -9.31
N VAL A 40 -27.08 -2.41 -8.28
CA VAL A 40 -26.96 -1.08 -7.69
C VAL A 40 -25.69 -0.43 -8.20
N VAL A 41 -25.76 0.84 -8.59
CA VAL A 41 -24.56 1.61 -8.96
C VAL A 41 -24.16 2.50 -7.78
N GLN A 42 -23.08 2.13 -7.11
CA GLN A 42 -22.49 2.93 -6.04
C GLN A 42 -21.79 4.17 -6.62
N PHE A 43 -22.20 5.35 -6.17
CA PHE A 43 -21.62 6.62 -6.57
C PHE A 43 -20.18 6.75 -6.05
N PRO A 44 -19.31 7.51 -6.77
CA PRO A 44 -17.93 7.73 -6.36
C PRO A 44 -17.81 8.57 -5.09
N PRO A 45 -16.72 8.39 -4.31
CA PRO A 45 -16.34 9.38 -3.30
C PRO A 45 -15.87 10.68 -3.96
N ALA A 46 -15.76 11.76 -3.18
CA ALA A 46 -15.06 12.96 -3.63
C ALA A 46 -13.55 12.80 -3.48
N ILE A 47 -12.79 13.39 -4.41
CA ILE A 47 -11.33 13.38 -4.40
C ILE A 47 -10.81 14.71 -3.85
N VAL A 48 -9.96 14.65 -2.84
CA VAL A 48 -9.41 15.83 -2.15
C VAL A 48 -7.93 15.98 -2.45
N TYR A 49 -7.59 17.17 -2.96
CA TYR A 49 -6.25 17.69 -3.13
C TYR A 49 -6.01 18.79 -2.10
N LYS A 50 -4.75 19.24 -1.94
CA LYS A 50 -4.44 20.25 -0.91
C LYS A 50 -5.15 21.59 -1.16
N ASN A 51 -5.34 21.95 -2.43
CA ASN A 51 -5.94 23.23 -2.84
C ASN A 51 -7.29 23.08 -3.56
N SER A 52 -7.83 21.86 -3.72
CA SER A 52 -9.07 21.64 -4.45
C SER A 52 -9.78 20.37 -4.01
N LYS A 53 -11.09 20.32 -4.28
CA LYS A 53 -11.93 19.14 -4.09
C LYS A 53 -12.68 18.88 -5.40
N VAL A 54 -12.64 17.64 -5.87
CA VAL A 54 -13.36 17.20 -7.07
C VAL A 54 -14.56 16.37 -6.62
N GLU A 55 -15.75 16.87 -6.93
CA GLU A 55 -17.02 16.20 -6.64
C GLU A 55 -17.46 15.37 -7.85
N PRO A 56 -18.11 14.21 -7.65
CA PRO A 56 -18.76 13.49 -8.73
C PRO A 56 -19.94 14.29 -9.28
N SER A 57 -20.18 14.12 -10.57
CA SER A 57 -21.36 14.69 -11.24
C SER A 57 -22.66 14.04 -10.73
N PRO A 58 -23.83 14.67 -10.99
CA PRO A 58 -25.13 14.08 -10.64
C PRO A 58 -25.41 12.72 -11.31
N SER A 59 -24.75 12.42 -12.43
CA SER A 59 -24.82 11.11 -13.13
C SER A 59 -23.86 10.07 -12.55
N GLY A 60 -22.99 10.43 -11.60
CA GLY A 60 -22.00 9.52 -11.01
C GLY A 60 -20.67 9.48 -11.75
N ASP A 61 -20.49 10.28 -12.81
CA ASP A 61 -19.19 10.44 -13.47
C ASP A 61 -18.23 11.28 -12.62
N LEU A 62 -16.96 10.87 -12.55
CA LEU A 62 -15.90 11.57 -11.84
C LEU A 62 -14.64 11.65 -12.71
N ASP A 63 -14.19 12.87 -13.01
CA ASP A 63 -12.92 13.14 -13.70
C ASP A 63 -12.01 13.97 -12.79
N TRP A 64 -10.97 13.34 -12.26
CA TRP A 64 -10.04 13.96 -11.31
C TRP A 64 -8.61 14.00 -11.85
N ARG A 65 -8.45 14.12 -13.17
CA ARG A 65 -7.12 14.31 -13.76
C ARG A 65 -6.41 15.53 -13.16
N LEU A 66 -5.08 15.40 -13.04
CA LEU A 66 -4.19 16.46 -12.56
C LEU A 66 -4.07 17.60 -13.58
N SER A 67 -4.08 17.27 -14.87
CA SER A 67 -4.10 18.23 -15.97
C SER A 67 -5.40 19.04 -15.91
N VAL A 68 -5.28 20.36 -15.92
CA VAL A 68 -6.40 21.31 -15.86
C VAL A 68 -6.44 22.19 -17.11
N PRO A 69 -7.61 22.72 -17.50
CA PRO A 69 -7.70 23.69 -18.59
C PRO A 69 -6.76 24.88 -18.38
N ARG A 70 -6.27 25.48 -19.48
CA ARG A 70 -5.38 26.65 -19.40
C ARG A 70 -6.01 27.77 -18.58
N GLY A 71 -5.23 28.37 -17.68
CA GLY A 71 -5.68 29.45 -16.80
C GLY A 71 -6.28 28.97 -15.48
N MET A 72 -6.52 27.66 -15.30
CA MET A 72 -6.85 27.11 -13.99
C MET A 72 -5.59 26.76 -13.20
N GLN A 73 -5.68 26.87 -11.88
CA GLN A 73 -4.59 26.47 -11.00
C GLN A 73 -4.42 24.94 -11.02
N ASN A 74 -3.17 24.49 -11.14
CA ASN A 74 -2.83 23.07 -11.03
C ASN A 74 -3.28 22.52 -9.66
N LYS A 75 -3.72 21.25 -9.65
CA LYS A 75 -4.06 20.56 -8.40
C LYS A 75 -2.78 20.22 -7.64
N ILE A 76 -2.69 20.61 -6.37
CA ILE A 76 -1.53 20.31 -5.53
C ILE A 76 -1.79 18.99 -4.79
N PHE A 77 -0.81 18.09 -4.76
CA PHE A 77 -0.96 16.82 -4.05
C PHE A 77 -1.43 17.03 -2.62
N PHE A 78 -2.29 16.12 -2.13
CA PHE A 78 -2.83 16.18 -0.77
C PHE A 78 -1.73 16.34 0.28
N LYS A 79 -0.65 15.56 0.14
CA LYS A 79 0.60 15.73 0.87
C LYS A 79 1.76 15.65 -0.12
N PRO A 80 2.31 16.80 -0.58
CA PRO A 80 3.51 16.78 -1.40
C PRO A 80 4.68 16.21 -0.59
N ALA A 81 5.49 15.37 -1.22
CA ALA A 81 6.68 14.80 -0.64
C ALA A 81 7.77 15.87 -0.43
N THR A 82 8.64 15.62 0.54
CA THR A 82 9.87 16.38 0.67
C THR A 82 10.78 16.03 -0.50
N ALA A 83 11.23 17.04 -1.25
CA ALA A 83 12.13 16.82 -2.37
C ALA A 83 13.47 16.24 -1.88
N PRO A 84 14.07 15.32 -2.65
CA PRO A 84 15.36 14.74 -2.31
C PRO A 84 16.45 15.83 -2.33
N ARG A 85 17.33 15.82 -1.33
CA ARG A 85 18.45 16.78 -1.24
C ARG A 85 19.41 16.63 -2.40
N ARG A 86 19.67 15.37 -2.79
CA ARG A 86 20.48 14.99 -3.95
C ARG A 86 19.78 13.90 -4.71
N TRP A 87 19.70 14.10 -6.02
CA TRP A 87 19.20 13.10 -6.94
C TRP A 87 19.97 13.16 -8.24
N VAL A 88 19.97 12.04 -8.96
CA VAL A 88 20.76 11.87 -10.17
C VAL A 88 19.92 11.24 -11.28
N VAL A 89 20.30 11.56 -12.51
CA VAL A 89 19.77 10.91 -13.71
C VAL A 89 20.84 9.99 -14.26
N PHE A 90 20.48 8.72 -14.39
CA PHE A 90 21.32 7.67 -14.92
C PHE A 90 20.76 7.26 -16.28
N MET A 91 21.46 7.60 -17.35
CA MET A 91 21.06 7.27 -18.71
C MET A 91 21.92 6.13 -19.24
N PHE A 92 21.28 5.11 -19.79
CA PHE A 92 22.00 4.05 -20.48
C PHE A 92 22.33 4.48 -21.91
N HIS A 93 23.44 3.98 -22.44
CA HIS A 93 23.91 4.31 -23.77
C HIS A 93 22.84 4.12 -24.85
N ASN A 94 22.74 5.09 -25.75
CA ASN A 94 21.72 5.16 -26.80
C ASN A 94 20.26 5.24 -26.31
N ALA A 95 20.01 5.56 -25.02
CA ALA A 95 18.65 5.82 -24.56
C ALA A 95 18.12 7.15 -25.13
N SER A 96 18.89 8.23 -25.03
CA SER A 96 18.47 9.56 -25.51
C SER A 96 19.70 10.42 -25.76
N ASP A 97 19.56 11.41 -26.65
CA ASP A 97 20.53 12.49 -26.75
C ASP A 97 20.43 13.43 -25.53
N GLN A 98 21.54 14.12 -25.22
CA GLN A 98 21.65 15.04 -24.08
C GLN A 98 20.62 16.17 -24.14
N GLN A 99 20.32 16.73 -25.32
CA GLN A 99 19.37 17.84 -25.46
C GLN A 99 17.94 17.41 -25.11
N SER A 100 17.52 16.23 -25.56
CA SER A 100 16.22 15.66 -25.21
C SER A 100 16.13 15.28 -23.74
N ALA A 101 17.22 14.75 -23.16
CA ALA A 101 17.31 14.48 -21.74
C ALA A 101 17.17 15.74 -20.89
N ASP A 102 17.88 16.82 -21.22
CA ASP A 102 17.83 18.09 -20.49
C ASP A 102 16.43 18.72 -20.57
N ARG A 103 15.80 18.69 -21.75
CA ARG A 103 14.40 19.14 -21.91
C ARG A 103 13.45 18.32 -21.06
N PHE A 104 13.64 17.01 -20.99
CA PHE A 104 12.83 16.14 -20.17
C PHE A 104 13.03 16.42 -18.68
N ILE A 105 14.28 16.56 -18.22
CA ILE A 105 14.60 16.88 -16.83
C ILE A 105 13.95 18.21 -16.43
N ALA A 106 14.07 19.24 -17.27
CA ALA A 106 13.44 20.53 -17.03
C ALA A 106 11.91 20.41 -16.93
N ALA A 107 11.28 19.67 -17.86
CA ALA A 107 9.84 19.41 -17.84
C ALA A 107 9.39 18.64 -16.59
N PHE A 108 10.13 17.61 -16.19
CA PHE A 108 9.87 16.79 -15.00
C PHE A 108 9.98 17.59 -13.71
N VAL A 109 11.04 18.41 -13.58
CA VAL A 109 11.26 19.29 -12.43
C VAL A 109 10.17 20.36 -12.35
N ASN A 110 9.84 21.02 -13.46
CA ASN A 110 8.76 22.01 -13.50
C ASN A 110 7.41 21.39 -13.15
N ARG A 111 7.10 20.21 -13.69
CA ARG A 111 5.86 19.51 -13.38
C ARG A 111 5.78 19.07 -11.92
N SER A 112 6.90 18.74 -11.31
CA SER A 112 6.95 18.46 -9.87
C SER A 112 6.56 19.69 -9.04
N ARG A 113 7.03 20.89 -9.44
CA ARG A 113 6.68 22.16 -8.79
C ARG A 113 5.19 22.50 -8.95
N ASP A 114 4.62 22.26 -10.13
CA ASP A 114 3.19 22.45 -10.41
C ASP A 114 2.29 21.71 -9.40
N HIS A 115 2.75 20.56 -8.90
CA HIS A 115 2.03 19.73 -7.94
C HIS A 115 2.54 19.85 -6.49
N GLY A 116 3.34 20.87 -6.21
CA GLY A 116 3.76 21.27 -4.87
C GLY A 116 5.04 20.63 -4.36
N ILE A 117 5.80 19.93 -5.20
CA ILE A 117 7.10 19.35 -4.85
C ILE A 117 8.20 20.30 -5.34
N GLN A 118 8.93 20.91 -4.41
CA GLN A 118 10.04 21.82 -4.71
C GLN A 118 11.29 21.05 -5.15
N MET A 119 11.21 20.40 -6.31
CA MET A 119 12.29 19.56 -6.84
C MET A 119 13.48 20.43 -7.29
N PRO A 120 14.71 20.18 -6.78
CA PRO A 120 15.91 20.82 -7.31
C PRO A 120 16.29 20.21 -8.66
N ASN A 121 17.21 20.85 -9.39
CA ASN A 121 17.86 20.21 -10.54
C ASN A 121 18.70 19.01 -10.08
N PRO A 122 18.89 17.98 -10.93
CA PRO A 122 19.70 16.83 -10.54
C PRO A 122 21.14 17.25 -10.29
N SER A 123 21.79 16.62 -9.31
CA SER A 123 23.20 16.86 -9.00
C SER A 123 24.11 16.41 -10.14
N ARG A 124 23.66 15.40 -10.91
CA ARG A 124 24.35 14.89 -12.09
C ARG A 124 23.37 14.23 -13.04
N SER A 125 23.66 14.33 -14.34
CA SER A 125 23.06 13.53 -15.41
C SER A 125 24.22 12.93 -16.19
N GLU A 126 24.29 11.60 -16.23
CA GLU A 126 25.39 10.89 -16.89
C GLU A 126 24.88 9.77 -17.78
N GLU A 127 25.57 9.60 -18.90
CA GLU A 127 25.42 8.45 -19.78
C GLU A 127 26.44 7.37 -19.40
N TYR A 128 26.00 6.11 -19.47
CA TYR A 128 26.81 4.95 -19.15
C TYR A 128 26.69 3.90 -20.25
N ASP A 129 27.83 3.47 -20.76
CA ASP A 129 27.94 2.44 -21.79
C ASP A 129 27.81 1.02 -21.24
N ARG A 130 28.05 0.85 -19.93
CA ARG A 130 27.96 -0.44 -19.25
C ARG A 130 26.61 -0.63 -18.59
N THR A 131 25.98 -1.77 -18.91
CA THR A 131 24.70 -2.22 -18.37
C THR A 131 24.84 -3.43 -17.45
N ASP A 132 26.07 -3.87 -17.16
CA ASP A 132 26.29 -5.03 -16.32
C ASP A 132 25.81 -4.81 -14.88
N MET A 133 25.33 -5.89 -14.28
CA MET A 133 24.66 -5.91 -12.98
C MET A 133 25.57 -5.42 -11.86
N ASP A 134 26.82 -5.88 -11.87
CA ASP A 134 27.79 -5.59 -10.82
C ASP A 134 28.18 -4.11 -10.83
N PHE A 135 28.37 -3.53 -12.02
CA PHE A 135 28.58 -2.11 -12.18
C PHE A 135 27.40 -1.30 -11.64
N LEU A 136 26.16 -1.70 -11.95
CA LEU A 136 24.97 -1.00 -11.44
C LEU A 136 24.89 -1.06 -9.92
N ILE A 137 25.15 -2.22 -9.31
CA ILE A 137 25.17 -2.38 -7.86
C ILE A 137 26.24 -1.48 -7.23
N GLU A 138 27.50 -1.62 -7.66
CA GLU A 138 28.62 -0.84 -7.14
C GLU A 138 28.35 0.66 -7.25
N LYS A 139 27.81 1.10 -8.38
CA LYS A 139 27.56 2.50 -8.65
C LYS A 139 26.42 3.06 -7.80
N ILE A 140 25.33 2.32 -7.63
CA ILE A 140 24.21 2.73 -6.78
C ILE A 140 24.65 2.78 -5.31
N GLU A 141 25.45 1.81 -4.84
CA GLU A 141 26.04 1.84 -3.51
C GLU A 141 26.92 3.08 -3.29
N PHE A 142 27.80 3.38 -4.26
CA PHE A 142 28.63 4.57 -4.21
C PHE A 142 27.79 5.85 -4.14
N MET A 143 26.75 5.97 -4.97
CA MET A 143 25.82 7.12 -4.95
C MET A 143 25.14 7.24 -3.59
N ARG A 144 24.71 6.12 -3.00
CA ARG A 144 24.07 6.11 -1.68
C ARG A 144 25.02 6.58 -0.59
N ARG A 145 26.28 6.11 -0.58
CA ARG A 145 27.34 6.56 0.36
C ARG A 145 27.59 8.07 0.24
N ASN A 146 27.37 8.66 -0.93
CA ASN A 146 27.50 10.10 -1.19
C ASN A 146 26.20 10.91 -0.95
N GLY A 147 25.19 10.30 -0.32
CA GLY A 147 23.96 10.99 0.10
C GLY A 147 22.94 11.19 -1.01
N VAL A 148 22.98 10.42 -2.09
CA VAL A 148 21.91 10.39 -3.09
C VAL A 148 20.66 9.72 -2.48
N GLU A 149 19.51 10.36 -2.66
CA GLU A 149 18.22 9.93 -2.10
C GLU A 149 17.26 9.41 -3.18
N TYR A 150 17.44 9.85 -4.44
CA TYR A 150 16.60 9.47 -5.57
C TYR A 150 17.41 9.29 -6.86
N ILE A 151 17.13 8.21 -7.60
CA ILE A 151 17.78 7.91 -8.89
C ILE A 151 16.72 7.72 -9.97
N LEU A 152 16.85 8.47 -11.07
CA LEU A 152 16.02 8.32 -12.26
C LEU A 152 16.81 7.61 -13.36
N PHE A 153 16.44 6.36 -13.64
CA PHE A 153 17.00 5.56 -14.71
C PHE A 153 16.24 5.74 -16.03
N ILE A 154 16.99 5.88 -17.12
CA ILE A 154 16.46 6.04 -18.48
C ILE A 154 17.11 4.99 -19.39
N THR A 155 16.32 4.03 -19.86
CA THR A 155 16.76 3.00 -20.82
C THR A 155 16.12 3.21 -22.19
N LYS A 156 16.71 2.65 -23.24
CA LYS A 156 16.10 2.60 -24.57
C LYS A 156 14.75 1.86 -24.53
N ASP A 157 14.81 0.62 -24.05
CA ASP A 157 13.67 -0.29 -23.93
C ASP A 157 13.59 -0.88 -22.53
N ARG A 158 12.43 -1.43 -22.17
CA ARG A 158 12.26 -2.20 -20.94
C ARG A 158 12.87 -3.59 -21.15
N TYR A 159 14.17 -3.73 -20.92
CA TYR A 159 14.88 -5.01 -20.99
C TYR A 159 14.99 -5.65 -19.59
N ASP A 160 14.68 -6.94 -19.50
CA ASP A 160 14.29 -7.64 -18.26
C ASP A 160 15.39 -8.47 -17.57
N PRO A 161 16.65 -8.01 -17.55
CA PRO A 161 17.44 -8.17 -16.34
C PRO A 161 17.78 -6.82 -15.71
N VAL A 162 18.02 -5.77 -16.50
CA VAL A 162 18.41 -4.44 -15.99
C VAL A 162 17.29 -3.81 -15.14
N HIS A 163 16.03 -3.98 -15.53
CA HIS A 163 14.93 -3.46 -14.72
C HIS A 163 14.91 -4.09 -13.33
N ASP A 164 14.91 -5.42 -13.26
CA ASP A 164 14.81 -6.13 -11.99
C ASP A 164 16.09 -5.94 -11.14
N ALA A 165 17.25 -5.80 -11.78
CA ALA A 165 18.52 -5.42 -11.16
C ALA A 165 18.47 -4.13 -10.35
N MET A 166 18.14 -3.02 -11.03
CA MET A 166 18.05 -1.68 -10.44
C MET A 166 17.13 -1.69 -9.22
N LYS A 167 16.18 -2.63 -9.25
CA LYS A 167 15.09 -2.74 -8.33
C LYS A 167 15.34 -3.69 -7.17
N LEU A 168 16.15 -4.71 -7.35
CA LEU A 168 16.78 -5.45 -6.28
C LEU A 168 17.76 -4.55 -5.51
N THR A 169 18.58 -3.78 -6.24
CA THR A 169 19.55 -2.83 -5.66
C THR A 169 18.89 -1.68 -4.92
N GLU A 170 17.75 -1.17 -5.40
CA GLU A 170 16.90 -0.20 -4.66
C GLU A 170 16.67 -0.65 -3.22
N ILE A 171 16.40 -1.94 -3.02
CA ILE A 171 16.14 -2.48 -1.69
C ILE A 171 17.45 -2.75 -0.92
N LYS A 172 18.47 -3.33 -1.56
CA LYS A 172 19.78 -3.58 -0.93
C LYS A 172 20.45 -2.30 -0.43
N CYS A 173 20.37 -1.22 -1.20
CA CYS A 173 21.02 0.05 -0.89
C CYS A 173 20.11 1.04 -0.16
N GLY A 174 18.80 0.77 -0.07
CA GLY A 174 17.84 1.69 0.53
C GLY A 174 17.81 3.06 -0.16
N VAL A 175 17.77 3.07 -1.50
CA VAL A 175 17.67 4.29 -2.32
C VAL A 175 16.43 4.25 -3.19
N VAL A 176 15.71 5.36 -3.28
CA VAL A 176 14.50 5.40 -4.11
C VAL A 176 14.87 5.47 -5.59
N THR A 177 14.32 4.57 -6.40
CA THR A 177 14.58 4.55 -7.85
C THR A 177 13.30 4.70 -8.67
N GLN A 178 13.42 5.35 -9.82
CA GLN A 178 12.39 5.40 -10.84
C GLN A 178 13.00 5.06 -12.19
N HIS A 179 12.34 4.17 -12.93
CA HIS A 179 12.81 3.72 -14.23
C HIS A 179 11.79 4.15 -15.30
N ILE A 180 12.28 4.74 -16.39
CA ILE A 180 11.51 5.08 -17.58
C ILE A 180 12.24 4.60 -18.85
N CYS A 181 11.47 4.38 -19.91
CA CYS A 181 12.04 4.10 -21.24
C CYS A 181 12.09 5.37 -22.08
N SER A 182 12.91 5.38 -23.13
CA SER A 182 13.07 6.50 -24.07
C SER A 182 11.75 6.91 -24.70
N SER A 183 10.88 5.96 -25.01
CA SER A 183 9.52 6.24 -25.50
C SER A 183 8.70 7.11 -24.52
N THR A 184 8.92 6.93 -23.21
CA THR A 184 8.27 7.73 -22.17
C THR A 184 8.89 9.12 -22.08
N LEU A 185 10.22 9.22 -22.17
CA LEU A 185 10.95 10.49 -22.22
C LEU A 185 10.46 11.33 -23.41
N PHE A 186 10.49 10.79 -24.62
CA PHE A 186 10.07 11.50 -25.83
C PHE A 186 8.60 11.90 -25.78
N LYS A 187 7.72 11.06 -25.22
CA LYS A 187 6.32 11.42 -25.01
C LYS A 187 6.16 12.56 -24.00
N ALA A 188 6.96 12.58 -22.95
CA ALA A 188 6.93 13.62 -21.91
C ALA A 188 7.40 15.00 -22.40
N ILE A 189 8.16 15.08 -23.50
CA ILE A 189 8.58 16.35 -24.13
C ILE A 189 7.86 16.63 -25.46
N SER A 190 6.88 15.80 -25.83
CA SER A 190 6.13 15.95 -27.07
C SER A 190 5.02 17.01 -26.95
N ASN A 191 4.54 17.50 -28.09
CA ASN A 191 3.42 18.46 -28.11
C ASN A 191 2.08 17.86 -27.68
N ARG A 192 1.94 16.52 -27.66
CA ARG A 192 0.67 15.84 -27.40
C ARG A 192 0.81 14.80 -26.30
N GLY A 193 0.13 15.03 -25.18
CA GLY A 193 0.08 14.06 -24.08
C GLY A 193 1.30 14.08 -23.16
N ALA A 194 2.19 15.09 -23.29
CA ALA A 194 3.30 15.31 -22.38
C ALA A 194 2.85 15.49 -20.93
N GLU A 195 1.86 16.35 -20.69
CA GLU A 195 1.33 16.61 -19.33
C GLU A 195 0.86 15.32 -18.65
N MET A 196 0.04 14.51 -19.33
CA MET A 196 -0.45 13.24 -18.78
C MET A 196 0.69 12.26 -18.48
N THR A 197 1.70 12.19 -19.34
CA THR A 197 2.88 11.34 -19.08
C THR A 197 3.65 11.84 -17.86
N LEU A 198 3.92 13.14 -17.77
CA LEU A 198 4.62 13.75 -16.64
C LEU A 198 3.82 13.60 -15.33
N ASP A 199 2.50 13.79 -15.37
CA ASP A 199 1.58 13.58 -14.24
C ASP A 199 1.75 12.16 -13.67
N ASN A 200 1.73 11.15 -14.54
CA ASN A 200 1.92 9.76 -14.15
C ASN A 200 3.31 9.49 -13.54
N LEU A 201 4.35 10.18 -14.02
CA LEU A 201 5.71 10.05 -13.47
C LEU A 201 5.82 10.72 -12.09
N VAL A 202 5.30 11.94 -11.97
CA VAL A 202 5.36 12.74 -10.74
C VAL A 202 4.47 12.12 -9.65
N MET A 203 3.30 11.58 -10.00
CA MET A 203 2.46 10.82 -9.06
C MET A 203 3.21 9.64 -8.44
N LYS A 204 3.98 8.88 -9.24
CA LYS A 204 4.80 7.77 -8.74
C LYS A 204 5.94 8.25 -7.86
N MET A 205 6.62 9.34 -8.26
CA MET A 205 7.71 9.92 -7.49
C MET A 205 7.23 10.40 -6.12
N ASN A 206 6.10 11.12 -6.07
CA ASN A 206 5.54 11.66 -4.84
C ASN A 206 5.29 10.56 -3.80
N LEU A 207 4.65 9.46 -4.21
CA LEU A 207 4.39 8.32 -3.31
C LEU A 207 5.68 7.68 -2.80
N LYS A 208 6.67 7.48 -3.68
CA LYS A 208 7.96 6.88 -3.31
C LYS A 208 8.77 7.73 -2.33
N LEU A 209 8.58 9.05 -2.36
CA LEU A 209 9.22 9.99 -1.44
C LEU A 209 8.34 10.27 -0.19
N GLY A 210 7.30 9.47 0.06
CA GLY A 210 6.46 9.53 1.26
C GLY A 210 5.34 10.57 1.22
N GLY A 211 5.05 11.11 0.04
CA GLY A 211 3.88 11.96 -0.23
C GLY A 211 2.59 11.15 -0.42
N ILE A 212 1.48 11.87 -0.52
CA ILE A 212 0.13 11.35 -0.80
C ILE A 212 -0.48 12.19 -1.91
N ASN A 213 -0.90 11.56 -3.00
CA ASN A 213 -1.36 12.29 -4.19
C ASN A 213 -2.75 12.91 -3.96
N HIS A 214 -3.71 12.11 -3.49
CA HIS A 214 -5.07 12.55 -3.19
C HIS A 214 -5.65 11.77 -2.02
N ALA A 215 -6.62 12.38 -1.35
CA ALA A 215 -7.41 11.78 -0.28
C ALA A 215 -8.85 11.55 -0.75
N LEU A 216 -9.58 10.72 0.00
CA LEU A 216 -11.00 10.43 -0.25
C LEU A 216 -11.87 11.05 0.84
N THR A 217 -13.04 11.56 0.46
CA THR A 217 -14.06 12.00 1.42
C THR A 217 -15.46 11.78 0.87
N SER A 218 -16.47 11.86 1.74
CA SER A 218 -17.86 11.81 1.34
C SER A 218 -18.21 12.96 0.39
N SER A 219 -18.87 12.65 -0.73
CA SER A 219 -19.58 13.63 -1.55
C SER A 219 -21.06 13.69 -1.16
N ALA A 220 -21.74 14.80 -1.50
CA ALA A 220 -23.19 14.88 -1.30
C ALA A 220 -23.93 13.83 -2.14
N ALA A 221 -23.47 13.55 -3.36
CA ALA A 221 -24.02 12.50 -4.21
C ALA A 221 -23.79 11.11 -3.60
N PHE A 222 -22.59 10.83 -3.10
CA PHE A 222 -22.25 9.58 -2.41
C PHE A 222 -23.18 9.33 -1.22
N LEU A 223 -23.37 10.33 -0.35
CA LEU A 223 -24.22 10.17 0.85
C LEU A 223 -25.72 10.06 0.53
N SER A 224 -26.19 10.70 -0.55
CA SER A 224 -27.62 10.72 -0.89
C SER A 224 -28.05 9.59 -1.82
N LYS A 225 -27.14 9.07 -2.65
CA LYS A 225 -27.44 8.05 -3.66
C LYS A 225 -27.04 6.65 -3.23
N ASN A 226 -26.02 6.52 -2.38
CA ASN A 226 -25.61 5.21 -1.87
C ASN A 226 -26.51 4.82 -0.70
N ARG A 227 -26.83 3.54 -0.60
CA ARG A 227 -27.65 2.96 0.47
C ARG A 227 -26.92 2.89 1.82
N LEU A 228 -26.02 3.82 2.12
CA LEU A 228 -25.32 3.87 3.40
C LEU A 228 -26.36 4.17 4.48
N THR A 229 -26.80 3.10 5.17
CA THR A 229 -27.88 3.00 6.17
C THR A 229 -28.62 4.28 6.56
N ASN A 230 -29.95 4.18 6.71
CA ASN A 230 -30.87 5.25 7.13
C ASN A 230 -30.42 6.08 8.36
N ASN A 231 -29.49 5.60 9.19
CA ASN A 231 -28.87 6.42 10.24
C ASN A 231 -28.07 7.61 9.69
N VAL A 232 -27.44 7.50 8.51
CA VAL A 232 -26.74 8.61 7.84
C VAL A 232 -27.71 9.73 7.47
N MET A 233 -28.81 9.39 6.81
CA MET A 233 -29.84 10.35 6.40
C MET A 233 -30.70 10.85 7.57
N PHE A 234 -31.04 10.00 8.55
CA PHE A 234 -31.79 10.41 9.75
C PHE A 234 -30.95 11.34 10.63
N VAL A 235 -29.63 11.09 10.77
CA VAL A 235 -28.73 11.98 11.50
C VAL A 235 -28.36 13.23 10.70
N LEU A 236 -28.27 13.21 9.37
CA LEU A 236 -28.13 14.44 8.55
C LEU A 236 -29.41 15.28 8.57
N SER A 237 -30.58 14.63 8.61
CA SER A 237 -31.88 15.30 8.76
C SER A 237 -32.00 15.91 10.14
N ILE A 238 -31.59 15.19 11.19
CA ILE A 238 -31.41 15.75 12.54
C ILE A 238 -30.35 16.84 12.50
N ARG A 239 -29.23 16.72 11.78
CA ARG A 239 -28.18 17.74 11.72
C ARG A 239 -28.70 19.03 11.08
N LEU A 240 -29.48 18.95 10.00
CA LEU A 240 -30.13 20.10 9.35
C LEU A 240 -31.28 20.67 10.19
N PHE A 241 -32.07 19.81 10.83
CA PHE A 241 -33.18 20.19 11.72
C PHE A 241 -32.67 20.81 13.03
N VAL A 242 -31.66 20.22 13.64
CA VAL A 242 -30.91 20.69 14.82
C VAL A 242 -30.09 21.91 14.48
N LEU A 243 -29.45 22.05 13.30
CA LEU A 243 -28.84 23.31 12.88
C LEU A 243 -29.89 24.43 12.67
N LYS A 244 -31.11 24.09 12.25
CA LYS A 244 -32.26 25.01 12.18
C LYS A 244 -32.81 25.39 13.57
N LEU A 245 -32.88 24.44 14.50
CA LEU A 245 -33.35 24.65 15.88
C LEU A 245 -32.29 25.30 16.80
N ILE A 246 -31.01 24.99 16.62
CA ILE A 246 -29.88 25.56 17.38
C ILE A 246 -29.62 27.01 16.94
N LYS A 247 -29.89 27.36 15.68
CA LYS A 247 -29.87 28.77 15.24
C LYS A 247 -30.93 29.65 15.93
N THR A 248 -31.95 29.05 16.55
CA THR A 248 -33.07 29.80 17.11
C THR A 248 -33.21 29.75 18.63
N THR A 249 -32.66 28.76 19.36
CA THR A 249 -32.93 28.72 20.82
C THR A 249 -31.83 28.21 21.77
N ILE A 250 -30.81 27.45 21.36
CA ILE A 250 -29.88 26.83 22.34
C ILE A 250 -28.44 26.76 21.81
N TRP A 251 -27.78 27.91 21.64
CA TRP A 251 -26.36 27.98 21.26
C TRP A 251 -25.42 27.86 22.48
N HIS A 252 -25.91 28.08 23.70
CA HIS A 252 -25.04 28.29 24.88
C HIS A 252 -24.87 27.11 25.85
N THR A 253 -25.49 25.95 25.63
CA THR A 253 -25.49 24.86 26.64
C THR A 253 -25.15 23.46 26.14
N MET A 254 -24.82 23.27 24.86
CA MET A 254 -24.34 21.96 24.35
C MET A 254 -22.81 21.86 24.54
N PRO A 255 -22.29 20.91 25.32
CA PRO A 255 -20.84 20.71 25.44
C PRO A 255 -20.25 20.24 24.10
N SER A 256 -19.21 20.91 23.63
CA SER A 256 -18.51 20.67 22.36
C SER A 256 -18.03 19.21 22.16
N TYR A 257 -18.00 18.41 23.22
CA TYR A 257 -17.65 16.99 23.20
C TYR A 257 -18.72 16.10 22.54
N ILE A 258 -20.02 16.35 22.76
CA ILE A 258 -21.10 15.49 22.23
C ILE A 258 -21.24 15.67 20.71
N PHE A 259 -21.16 16.92 20.23
CA PHE A 259 -21.18 17.24 18.80
C PHE A 259 -19.97 16.64 18.07
N ASN A 260 -18.79 16.67 18.69
CA ASN A 260 -17.59 16.04 18.14
C ASN A 260 -17.63 14.51 18.18
N LYS A 261 -18.31 13.90 19.16
CA LYS A 261 -18.49 12.45 19.26
C LYS A 261 -19.41 11.92 18.17
N ILE A 262 -20.59 12.53 18.00
CA ILE A 262 -21.57 12.16 16.95
C ILE A 262 -21.03 12.47 15.54
N SER A 263 -20.25 13.55 15.37
CA SER A 263 -19.61 13.87 14.07
C SER A 263 -18.42 12.98 13.73
N ARG A 264 -17.78 12.33 14.71
CA ARG A 264 -16.69 11.35 14.49
C ARG A 264 -17.21 9.96 14.15
N ASP A 265 -18.42 9.63 14.60
CA ASP A 265 -19.05 8.33 14.37
C ASP A 265 -19.54 8.12 12.91
N MET A 266 -19.41 9.11 12.01
CA MET A 266 -20.06 9.09 10.68
C MET A 266 -19.13 9.26 9.48
N GLU A 267 -17.88 8.80 9.58
CA GLU A 267 -17.03 8.59 8.40
C GLU A 267 -17.05 7.11 8.03
N TRP A 268 -17.57 6.73 6.86
CA TRP A 268 -17.47 5.37 6.34
C TRP A 268 -15.99 4.95 6.09
N LEU A 269 -15.08 5.93 5.92
CA LEU A 269 -13.62 5.78 6.05
C LEU A 269 -13.11 6.39 7.36
N ARG A 270 -13.50 5.83 8.51
CA ARG A 270 -12.99 6.32 9.81
C ARG A 270 -11.47 6.25 9.87
N HIS A 271 -10.85 7.27 10.45
CA HIS A 271 -9.43 7.27 10.79
C HIS A 271 -9.05 6.20 11.83
N SER A 272 -10.03 5.59 12.52
CA SER A 272 -9.83 4.45 13.44
C SER A 272 -9.89 3.08 12.76
N ARG A 273 -10.24 3.03 11.47
CA ARG A 273 -10.24 1.81 10.65
C ARG A 273 -8.90 1.64 9.97
N MET A 274 -8.40 0.41 10.00
CA MET A 274 -7.17 0.02 9.31
C MET A 274 -7.50 -0.97 8.20
N PHE A 275 -7.00 -0.70 7.00
CA PHE A 275 -7.24 -1.51 5.81
C PHE A 275 -5.99 -2.30 5.46
N PHE A 276 -6.16 -3.57 5.12
CA PHE A 276 -5.10 -4.46 4.67
C PHE A 276 -5.39 -4.98 3.26
N GLY A 277 -4.33 -5.17 2.48
CA GLY A 277 -4.32 -5.98 1.27
C GLY A 277 -3.38 -7.16 1.45
N LEU A 278 -3.84 -8.37 1.17
CA LEU A 278 -3.03 -9.59 1.21
C LEU A 278 -3.14 -10.34 -0.13
N ASP A 279 -2.04 -10.44 -0.83
CA ASP A 279 -1.95 -11.18 -2.09
C ASP A 279 -0.67 -12.01 -2.17
N MET A 280 -0.64 -12.95 -3.12
CA MET A 280 0.44 -13.92 -3.28
C MET A 280 0.87 -14.02 -4.74
N SER A 281 2.14 -14.32 -4.95
CA SER A 281 2.70 -14.65 -6.25
C SER A 281 3.36 -16.02 -6.17
N HIS A 282 2.69 -17.04 -6.69
CA HIS A 282 3.19 -18.42 -6.78
C HIS A 282 4.17 -18.62 -7.92
N ALA A 283 4.98 -19.68 -7.85
CA ALA A 283 5.80 -20.18 -8.94
C ALA A 283 5.02 -20.38 -10.25
N ALA A 284 5.74 -20.38 -11.38
CA ALA A 284 5.13 -20.62 -12.68
C ALA A 284 4.58 -22.05 -12.74
N PRO A 285 3.57 -22.33 -13.58
CA PRO A 285 3.15 -23.70 -13.83
C PRO A 285 4.36 -24.53 -14.25
N GLN A 286 4.56 -25.68 -13.61
CA GLN A 286 5.60 -26.61 -14.03
C GLN A 286 5.28 -27.14 -15.42
N SER A 287 6.34 -27.32 -16.21
CA SER A 287 6.27 -27.99 -17.50
C SER A 287 5.66 -29.38 -17.36
N LEU A 288 5.14 -29.92 -18.47
CA LEU A 288 4.62 -31.30 -18.48
C LEU A 288 5.72 -32.30 -18.10
N TYR A 289 6.95 -32.05 -18.56
CA TYR A 289 8.12 -32.87 -18.23
C TYR A 289 8.40 -32.91 -16.72
N GLU A 290 8.50 -31.74 -16.06
CA GLU A 290 8.76 -31.68 -14.61
C GLU A 290 7.66 -32.34 -13.80
N ARG A 291 6.39 -32.21 -14.21
CA ARG A 291 5.26 -32.87 -13.55
C ARG A 291 5.32 -34.39 -13.70
N GLN A 292 5.67 -34.89 -14.88
CA GLN A 292 5.85 -36.33 -15.13
C GLN A 292 7.05 -36.89 -14.37
N ALA A 293 8.13 -36.12 -14.28
CA ALA A 293 9.33 -36.45 -13.52
C ALA A 293 9.18 -36.22 -12.00
N GLN A 294 8.01 -35.78 -11.53
CA GLN A 294 7.72 -35.47 -10.11
C GLN A 294 8.74 -34.53 -9.47
N VAL A 295 9.32 -33.62 -10.25
CA VAL A 295 10.25 -32.61 -9.73
C VAL A 295 9.47 -31.70 -8.79
N PRO A 296 9.88 -31.53 -7.52
CA PRO A 296 9.19 -30.62 -6.62
C PRO A 296 9.39 -29.17 -7.09
N PRO A 297 8.38 -28.30 -6.94
CA PRO A 297 8.55 -26.89 -7.25
C PRO A 297 9.60 -26.27 -6.32
N SER A 298 10.62 -25.63 -6.90
CA SER A 298 11.74 -25.01 -6.15
C SER A 298 11.48 -23.55 -5.79
N GLU A 299 10.72 -22.83 -6.61
CA GLU A 299 10.46 -21.41 -6.43
C GLU A 299 9.41 -21.17 -5.30
N PRO A 300 9.73 -20.33 -4.29
CA PRO A 300 8.82 -20.05 -3.17
C PRO A 300 7.57 -19.32 -3.62
N THR A 301 6.53 -19.38 -2.79
CA THR A 301 5.42 -18.44 -2.90
C THR A 301 5.81 -17.14 -2.20
N ILE A 302 5.67 -16.02 -2.88
CA ILE A 302 5.86 -14.70 -2.26
C ILE A 302 4.52 -14.21 -1.74
N VAL A 303 4.44 -13.94 -0.44
CA VAL A 303 3.29 -13.27 0.18
C VAL A 303 3.61 -11.79 0.30
N ALA A 304 2.66 -10.93 -0.05
CA ALA A 304 2.76 -9.51 0.21
C ALA A 304 1.57 -9.01 1.01
N MET A 305 1.88 -8.13 1.95
CA MET A 305 0.92 -7.44 2.79
C MET A 305 1.11 -5.94 2.64
N THR A 306 0.03 -5.23 2.33
CA THR A 306 -0.02 -3.77 2.46
C THR A 306 -1.04 -3.39 3.50
N PHE A 307 -0.83 -2.24 4.13
CA PHE A 307 -1.70 -1.76 5.18
C PHE A 307 -1.73 -0.24 5.27
N SER A 308 -2.87 0.31 5.67
CA SER A 308 -3.03 1.75 5.88
C SER A 308 -2.31 2.20 7.17
N CYS A 309 -1.66 3.37 7.14
CA CYS A 309 -0.95 3.99 8.26
C CYS A 309 -1.44 5.42 8.49
N GLY A 310 -2.10 5.65 9.61
CA GLY A 310 -2.58 6.97 10.03
C GLY A 310 -3.80 7.50 9.27
N GLU A 311 -3.74 7.48 7.93
CA GLU A 311 -4.85 7.84 7.04
C GLU A 311 -5.27 6.58 6.23
N PRO A 312 -6.57 6.39 5.92
CA PRO A 312 -7.06 5.20 5.19
C PRO A 312 -6.44 4.93 3.82
N PHE A 313 -5.83 5.93 3.20
CA PHE A 313 -5.23 5.87 1.86
C PHE A 313 -3.70 5.99 1.88
N ALA A 314 -3.10 6.28 3.05
CA ALA A 314 -1.66 6.27 3.22
C ALA A 314 -1.24 4.83 3.53
N MET A 315 -0.48 4.19 2.64
CA MET A 315 -0.16 2.77 2.76
C MET A 315 1.34 2.49 2.91
N GLN A 316 1.65 1.46 3.67
CA GLN A 316 2.94 0.79 3.71
C GLN A 316 2.76 -0.66 3.28
N GLY A 317 3.86 -1.36 3.01
CA GLY A 317 3.79 -2.78 2.70
C GLY A 317 5.11 -3.50 2.89
N GLU A 318 5.01 -4.80 3.02
CA GLU A 318 6.11 -5.74 3.16
C GLU A 318 5.77 -7.04 2.42
N TYR A 319 6.80 -7.81 2.07
CA TYR A 319 6.64 -9.14 1.50
C TYR A 319 7.62 -10.12 2.16
N TRP A 320 7.25 -11.39 2.16
CA TRP A 320 8.06 -12.49 2.64
C TRP A 320 7.82 -13.75 1.80
N MET A 321 8.60 -14.79 2.06
CA MET A 321 8.57 -16.03 1.30
C MET A 321 8.01 -17.17 2.15
N GLN A 322 7.28 -18.06 1.51
CA GLN A 322 6.77 -19.29 2.10
C GLN A 322 6.86 -20.44 1.11
N GLU A 323 6.39 -21.62 1.53
CA GLU A 323 6.43 -22.82 0.74
C GLU A 323 5.80 -22.64 -0.65
N PRO A 324 6.38 -23.27 -1.69
CA PRO A 324 5.84 -23.25 -3.04
C PRO A 324 4.37 -23.69 -3.08
N ARG A 325 3.53 -22.91 -3.77
CA ARG A 325 2.10 -23.18 -4.00
C ARG A 325 1.24 -23.29 -2.74
N LEU A 326 1.72 -22.83 -1.60
CA LEU A 326 0.89 -22.71 -0.41
C LEU A 326 0.02 -21.46 -0.51
N HIS A 327 -1.31 -21.63 -0.38
CA HIS A 327 -2.29 -20.53 -0.44
C HIS A 327 -2.64 -19.95 0.93
N VAL A 328 -2.40 -20.69 2.03
CA VAL A 328 -2.56 -20.15 3.38
C VAL A 328 -1.31 -19.36 3.74
N VAL A 329 -1.49 -18.17 4.31
CA VAL A 329 -0.37 -17.32 4.70
C VAL A 329 0.27 -17.81 6.00
N LYS A 330 1.57 -18.14 5.95
CA LYS A 330 2.38 -18.43 7.14
C LYS A 330 3.03 -17.16 7.71
N PHE A 331 3.38 -17.21 9.01
CA PHE A 331 4.07 -16.13 9.75
C PHE A 331 3.30 -14.80 9.74
N LEU A 332 1.98 -14.85 9.56
CA LEU A 332 1.14 -13.66 9.42
C LEU A 332 1.11 -12.84 10.71
N LYS A 333 1.17 -13.50 11.86
CA LYS A 333 1.07 -12.87 13.17
C LYS A 333 2.14 -11.78 13.37
N GLU A 334 3.40 -12.10 13.11
CA GLU A 334 4.53 -11.19 13.32
C GLU A 334 4.42 -9.94 12.43
N HIS A 335 4.02 -10.15 11.17
CA HIS A 335 3.80 -9.08 10.20
C HIS A 335 2.64 -8.18 10.62
N VAL A 336 1.49 -8.77 10.99
CA VAL A 336 0.31 -8.02 11.45
C VAL A 336 0.61 -7.24 12.74
N GLU A 337 1.35 -7.81 13.69
CA GLU A 337 1.74 -7.12 14.93
C GLU A 337 2.53 -5.84 14.62
N ARG A 338 3.52 -5.93 13.72
CA ARG A 338 4.29 -4.76 13.27
C ARG A 338 3.42 -3.73 12.57
N ALA A 339 2.53 -4.17 11.67
CA ALA A 339 1.63 -3.28 10.96
C ALA A 339 0.72 -2.51 11.94
N VAL A 340 0.08 -3.21 12.87
CA VAL A 340 -0.83 -2.64 13.87
C VAL A 340 -0.11 -1.67 14.81
N ARG A 341 1.13 -1.99 15.23
CA ARG A 341 1.98 -1.03 15.96
C ARG A 341 2.37 0.19 15.12
N SER A 342 2.65 0.01 13.83
CA SER A 342 2.91 1.12 12.90
C SER A 342 1.69 2.04 12.79
N PHE A 343 0.49 1.47 12.70
CA PHE A 343 -0.76 2.23 12.74
C PHE A 343 -0.91 3.03 14.04
N ARG A 344 -0.67 2.40 15.20
CA ARG A 344 -0.66 3.10 16.50
C ARG A 344 0.31 4.28 16.49
N ASN A 345 1.50 4.09 15.95
CA ASN A 345 2.54 5.12 15.94
C ASN A 345 2.27 6.25 14.94
N THR A 346 1.54 5.98 13.86
CA THR A 346 1.27 6.95 12.79
C THR A 346 -0.08 7.64 12.91
N SER A 347 -1.04 7.02 13.62
CA SER A 347 -2.36 7.61 13.86
C SER A 347 -2.26 8.89 14.69
N LYS A 348 -3.21 9.80 14.47
CA LYS A 348 -3.32 11.05 15.25
C LYS A 348 -3.64 10.76 16.72
N ALA A 349 -4.45 9.73 16.97
CA ALA A 349 -4.91 9.35 18.30
C ALA A 349 -3.88 8.52 19.09
N LYS A 350 -2.81 8.03 18.44
CA LYS A 350 -1.80 7.16 19.05
C LYS A 350 -2.36 5.88 19.68
N CYS A 351 -3.46 5.37 19.15
CA CYS A 351 -4.15 4.18 19.62
C CYS A 351 -4.16 3.06 18.58
N LEU A 352 -4.48 1.84 19.02
CA LEU A 352 -4.76 0.72 18.10
C LEU A 352 -5.98 1.02 17.22
N PRO A 353 -6.10 0.36 16.06
CA PRO A 353 -7.31 0.46 15.25
C PRO A 353 -8.50 -0.15 15.98
N GLU A 354 -9.68 0.46 15.86
CA GLU A 354 -10.93 -0.10 16.38
C GLU A 354 -11.42 -1.27 15.51
N HIS A 355 -10.99 -1.29 14.25
CA HIS A 355 -11.47 -2.22 13.25
C HIS A 355 -10.45 -2.39 12.13
N VAL A 356 -10.11 -3.64 11.85
CA VAL A 356 -9.22 -4.08 10.79
C VAL A 356 -10.07 -4.75 9.70
N VAL A 357 -9.99 -4.21 8.48
CA VAL A 357 -10.65 -4.76 7.28
C VAL A 357 -9.57 -5.29 6.35
N VAL A 358 -9.62 -6.58 6.05
CA VAL A 358 -8.62 -7.28 5.25
C VAL A 358 -9.22 -7.69 3.91
N PHE A 359 -8.62 -7.24 2.81
CA PHE A 359 -8.91 -7.73 1.48
C PHE A 359 -7.89 -8.80 1.10
N ARG A 360 -8.33 -10.03 0.86
CA ARG A 360 -7.49 -11.22 0.62
C ARG A 360 -7.72 -11.76 -0.80
N SER A 361 -6.66 -11.95 -1.60
CA SER A 361 -6.76 -12.49 -2.99
C SER A 361 -6.15 -13.88 -3.13
N GLY A 362 -6.38 -14.60 -4.23
CA GLY A 362 -5.67 -15.87 -4.50
C GLY A 362 -6.11 -17.05 -3.63
N VAL A 363 -7.34 -17.01 -3.09
CA VAL A 363 -7.94 -18.07 -2.28
C VAL A 363 -9.11 -18.71 -3.02
N SER A 364 -9.16 -20.03 -3.03
CA SER A 364 -10.28 -20.81 -3.56
C SER A 364 -11.31 -21.14 -2.46
N GLU A 365 -12.56 -21.46 -2.83
CA GLU A 365 -13.62 -21.79 -1.86
C GLU A 365 -13.24 -22.95 -0.92
N GLY A 366 -12.51 -23.94 -1.43
CA GLY A 366 -12.03 -25.08 -0.64
C GLY A 366 -11.05 -24.72 0.49
N GLU A 367 -10.54 -23.49 0.49
CA GLU A 367 -9.55 -23.02 1.46
C GLU A 367 -10.15 -22.06 2.50
N TYR A 368 -11.41 -21.66 2.36
CA TYR A 368 -12.07 -20.71 3.26
C TYR A 368 -11.99 -21.11 4.73
N ALA A 369 -12.18 -22.40 5.03
CA ALA A 369 -12.05 -22.91 6.40
C ALA A 369 -10.66 -22.67 6.99
N LYS A 370 -9.60 -22.78 6.18
CA LYS A 370 -8.22 -22.52 6.62
C LYS A 370 -7.99 -21.03 6.85
N ILE A 371 -8.51 -20.16 5.97
CA ILE A 371 -8.41 -18.70 6.17
C ILE A 371 -9.09 -18.28 7.48
N ILE A 372 -10.29 -18.81 7.76
CA ILE A 372 -11.04 -18.50 8.98
C ILE A 372 -10.27 -18.96 10.23
N ASN A 373 -9.81 -20.21 10.23
CA ASN A 373 -9.24 -20.85 11.42
C ASN A 373 -7.77 -20.55 11.66
N GLU A 374 -6.98 -20.31 10.61
CA GLU A 374 -5.53 -20.12 10.69
C GLU A 374 -5.15 -18.65 10.53
N GLU A 375 -5.47 -18.00 9.41
CA GLU A 375 -5.15 -16.57 9.21
C GLU A 375 -5.94 -15.69 10.18
N GLY A 376 -7.23 -15.96 10.35
CA GLY A 376 -8.08 -15.26 11.32
C GLY A 376 -7.60 -15.41 12.77
N ARG A 377 -7.02 -16.55 13.15
CA ARG A 377 -6.41 -16.75 14.47
C ARG A 377 -5.14 -15.91 14.62
N GLN A 378 -4.26 -15.93 13.62
CA GLN A 378 -3.01 -15.16 13.62
C GLN A 378 -3.25 -13.65 13.73
N PHE A 379 -4.26 -13.10 13.06
CA PHE A 379 -4.67 -11.70 13.22
C PHE A 379 -5.03 -11.37 14.68
N ARG A 380 -5.84 -12.22 15.32
CA ARG A 380 -6.29 -12.00 16.71
C ARG A 380 -5.13 -12.08 17.70
N GLU A 381 -4.24 -13.05 17.53
CA GLU A 381 -3.01 -13.15 18.33
C GLU A 381 -2.12 -11.92 18.17
N ALA A 382 -2.00 -11.41 16.94
CA ALA A 382 -1.22 -10.21 16.65
C ALA A 382 -1.83 -8.95 17.30
N PHE A 383 -3.16 -8.83 17.36
CA PHE A 383 -3.83 -7.71 18.03
C PHE A 383 -3.51 -7.68 19.53
N ILE A 384 -3.56 -8.84 20.19
CA ILE A 384 -3.20 -8.98 21.62
C ILE A 384 -1.73 -8.62 21.83
N ALA A 385 -0.83 -9.08 20.96
CA ALA A 385 0.59 -8.77 21.05
C ALA A 385 0.88 -7.28 20.81
N ALA A 386 0.19 -6.65 19.87
CA ALA A 386 0.32 -5.22 19.58
C ALA A 386 -0.23 -4.33 20.71
N ALA A 387 -1.18 -4.84 21.49
CA ALA A 387 -1.73 -4.24 22.71
C ALA A 387 -0.84 -4.46 23.96
N ASP A 388 0.41 -4.92 23.77
CA ASP A 388 1.37 -5.18 24.85
C ASP A 388 0.80 -6.18 25.90
N GLY A 389 0.03 -7.16 25.42
CA GLY A 389 -0.63 -8.19 26.24
C GLY A 389 -1.97 -7.76 26.85
N HIS A 390 -2.41 -6.51 26.66
CA HIS A 390 -3.72 -6.05 27.10
C HIS A 390 -4.82 -6.54 26.16
N ALA A 391 -5.99 -6.84 26.72
CA ALA A 391 -7.16 -7.20 25.93
C ALA A 391 -7.83 -5.93 25.34
N GLU A 392 -7.22 -5.33 24.31
CA GLU A 392 -7.93 -4.38 23.46
C GLU A 392 -8.69 -5.14 22.35
N ARG A 393 -10.01 -4.92 22.25
CA ARG A 393 -10.85 -5.59 21.26
C ARG A 393 -10.79 -4.86 19.92
N VAL A 394 -9.82 -5.23 19.09
CA VAL A 394 -9.80 -4.87 17.67
C VAL A 394 -10.76 -5.78 16.91
N ARG A 395 -11.72 -5.20 16.17
CA ARG A 395 -12.64 -5.99 15.31
C ARG A 395 -11.93 -6.45 14.05
N LEU A 396 -12.22 -7.66 13.58
CA LEU A 396 -11.71 -8.18 12.32
C LEU A 396 -12.83 -8.42 11.31
N THR A 397 -12.64 -7.92 10.09
CA THR A 397 -13.41 -8.35 8.90
C THR A 397 -12.44 -8.83 7.83
N ILE A 398 -12.63 -10.05 7.31
CA ILE A 398 -11.86 -10.59 6.18
C ILE A 398 -12.78 -10.79 4.99
N VAL A 399 -12.44 -10.14 3.88
CA VAL A 399 -13.14 -10.22 2.61
C VAL A 399 -12.22 -10.82 1.56
N VAL A 400 -12.58 -11.98 1.04
CA VAL A 400 -11.86 -12.60 -0.08
C VAL A 400 -12.32 -11.99 -1.39
N MET A 401 -11.36 -11.45 -2.15
CA MET A 401 -11.58 -10.75 -3.42
C MET A 401 -11.05 -11.62 -4.57
N GLN A 402 -11.95 -12.10 -5.43
CA GLN A 402 -11.62 -12.95 -6.56
C GLN A 402 -11.77 -12.19 -7.88
N ALA A 403 -10.66 -11.64 -8.36
CA ALA A 403 -10.60 -10.84 -9.58
C ALA A 403 -10.72 -11.66 -10.88
N HIS A 404 -10.37 -12.94 -10.83
CA HIS A 404 -10.36 -13.85 -11.99
C HIS A 404 -11.63 -14.71 -12.06
N SER A 405 -12.78 -14.06 -11.87
CA SER A 405 -14.07 -14.75 -11.94
C SER A 405 -14.55 -14.95 -13.38
N ASN A 406 -15.42 -15.94 -13.58
CA ASN A 406 -16.10 -16.19 -14.85
C ASN A 406 -17.38 -15.37 -15.02
N TYR A 407 -17.77 -14.56 -14.02
CA TYR A 407 -18.92 -13.68 -14.12
C TYR A 407 -18.71 -12.62 -15.20
N ARG A 408 -19.74 -12.31 -15.97
CA ARG A 408 -19.77 -11.18 -16.90
C ARG A 408 -21.10 -10.49 -16.73
N ILE A 409 -21.06 -9.17 -16.54
CA ILE A 409 -22.24 -8.33 -16.36
C ILE A 409 -22.27 -7.37 -17.52
N TYR A 410 -23.43 -7.23 -18.17
CA TYR A 410 -23.64 -6.29 -19.25
C TYR A 410 -25.00 -5.63 -19.10
N PRO A 411 -25.15 -4.37 -19.55
CA PRO A 411 -26.45 -3.71 -19.57
C PRO A 411 -27.45 -4.49 -20.44
N GLU A 412 -28.73 -4.49 -20.06
CA GLU A 412 -29.81 -5.08 -20.86
C GLU A 412 -29.82 -4.55 -22.30
N HIS A 413 -29.52 -3.25 -22.46
CA HIS A 413 -29.40 -2.58 -23.73
C HIS A 413 -27.98 -2.09 -23.96
N ILE A 414 -27.19 -2.85 -24.72
CA ILE A 414 -25.82 -2.48 -25.10
C ILE A 414 -25.88 -1.47 -26.24
N GLN A 415 -25.40 -0.25 -25.98
CA GLN A 415 -25.31 0.80 -26.99
C GLN A 415 -24.07 0.60 -27.88
N GLN A 416 -24.13 1.09 -29.13
CA GLN A 416 -22.91 1.19 -29.95
C GLN A 416 -22.00 2.28 -29.39
N GLY A 417 -20.69 2.03 -29.36
CA GLY A 417 -19.74 3.00 -28.85
C GLY A 417 -18.44 2.37 -28.37
N SER A 418 -17.71 3.11 -27.55
CA SER A 418 -16.50 2.62 -26.89
C SER A 418 -16.81 1.49 -25.90
N ALA A 419 -15.81 0.69 -25.55
CA ALA A 419 -15.95 -0.34 -24.52
C ALA A 419 -16.51 0.23 -23.20
N SER A 420 -16.15 1.46 -22.84
CA SER A 420 -16.64 2.10 -21.62
C SER A 420 -18.14 2.43 -21.64
N GLN A 421 -18.75 2.54 -22.82
CA GLN A 421 -20.19 2.77 -23.01
C GLN A 421 -20.96 1.46 -23.17
N GLN A 422 -20.27 0.39 -23.60
CA GLN A 422 -20.86 -0.94 -23.78
C GLN A 422 -20.93 -1.75 -22.48
N ASN A 423 -20.08 -1.43 -21.50
CA ASN A 423 -20.05 -2.09 -20.20
C ASN A 423 -20.93 -1.36 -19.19
N VAL A 424 -21.21 -2.05 -18.08
CA VAL A 424 -21.84 -1.43 -16.91
C VAL A 424 -20.96 -0.31 -16.33
N PRO A 425 -21.56 0.73 -15.71
CA PRO A 425 -20.81 1.84 -15.15
C PRO A 425 -19.94 1.38 -13.95
N PRO A 426 -18.83 2.10 -13.67
CA PRO A 426 -18.04 1.87 -12.47
C PRO A 426 -18.89 1.98 -11.20
N GLY A 427 -18.66 1.07 -10.24
CA GLY A 427 -19.43 0.99 -9.00
C GLY A 427 -20.68 0.11 -9.09
N THR A 428 -20.90 -0.59 -10.21
CA THR A 428 -22.00 -1.57 -10.32
C THR A 428 -21.78 -2.74 -9.37
N ILE A 429 -22.78 -3.04 -8.55
CA ILE A 429 -22.79 -4.11 -7.55
C ILE A 429 -24.03 -4.98 -7.71
N ILE A 430 -23.85 -6.28 -7.52
CA ILE A 430 -24.93 -7.26 -7.41
C ILE A 430 -24.72 -8.09 -6.14
N ASP A 431 -25.67 -8.03 -5.23
CA ASP A 431 -25.68 -8.69 -3.91
C ASP A 431 -26.89 -9.62 -3.71
N VAL A 432 -27.77 -9.73 -4.72
CA VAL A 432 -29.00 -10.55 -4.70
C VAL A 432 -29.01 -11.50 -5.91
N ASP A 433 -29.70 -12.65 -5.78
CA ASP A 433 -30.02 -13.66 -6.80
C ASP A 433 -28.88 -14.45 -7.47
N VAL A 434 -27.74 -13.81 -7.74
CA VAL A 434 -26.60 -14.39 -8.49
C VAL A 434 -25.34 -14.53 -7.63
N VAL A 435 -25.49 -14.35 -6.32
CA VAL A 435 -24.44 -14.54 -5.30
C VAL A 435 -24.61 -15.87 -4.58
N HIS A 436 -23.61 -16.26 -3.79
CA HIS A 436 -23.67 -17.50 -3.01
C HIS A 436 -24.89 -17.56 -2.08
N PRO A 437 -25.64 -18.68 -2.01
CA PRO A 437 -26.86 -18.77 -1.21
C PRO A 437 -26.61 -18.80 0.31
N THR A 438 -25.39 -19.17 0.75
CA THR A 438 -25.07 -19.28 2.19
C THR A 438 -23.97 -18.35 2.67
N HIS A 439 -23.14 -17.82 1.76
CA HIS A 439 -22.03 -16.94 2.12
C HIS A 439 -22.46 -15.51 1.87
N THR A 440 -22.12 -14.61 2.78
CA THR A 440 -22.29 -13.18 2.57
C THR A 440 -21.33 -12.75 1.45
N GLU A 441 -21.90 -12.37 0.31
CA GLU A 441 -21.14 -12.12 -0.91
C GLU A 441 -21.78 -11.01 -1.74
N PHE A 442 -20.94 -10.28 -2.46
CA PHE A 442 -21.38 -9.37 -3.51
C PHE A 442 -20.41 -9.42 -4.70
N ILE A 443 -20.91 -9.09 -5.89
CA ILE A 443 -20.14 -8.99 -7.12
C ILE A 443 -20.05 -7.52 -7.51
N ILE A 444 -18.84 -7.02 -7.77
CA ILE A 444 -18.60 -5.60 -8.04
C ILE A 444 -17.79 -5.36 -9.32
N VAL A 445 -18.16 -4.32 -10.07
CA VAL A 445 -17.38 -3.76 -11.18
C VAL A 445 -16.99 -2.32 -10.81
N PRO A 446 -15.87 -2.10 -10.11
CA PRO A 446 -15.53 -0.77 -9.59
C PRO A 446 -14.81 0.12 -10.61
N HIS A 447 -14.29 -0.45 -11.70
CA HIS A 447 -13.42 0.23 -12.66
C HIS A 447 -14.14 0.61 -13.95
N LYS A 448 -13.59 1.58 -14.67
CA LYS A 448 -14.01 1.91 -16.05
C LYS A 448 -13.31 0.98 -17.04
N SER A 449 -14.06 0.20 -17.80
CA SER A 449 -13.50 -0.70 -18.81
C SER A 449 -13.05 0.08 -20.06
N ILE A 450 -11.75 0.10 -20.32
CA ILE A 450 -11.15 0.79 -21.47
C ILE A 450 -11.24 -0.06 -22.74
N MET A 451 -11.15 -1.38 -22.59
CA MET A 451 -11.16 -2.34 -23.70
C MET A 451 -11.83 -3.64 -23.27
N GLY A 452 -12.57 -4.25 -24.21
CA GLY A 452 -13.24 -5.54 -23.99
C GLY A 452 -14.39 -5.46 -22.99
N THR A 453 -14.76 -6.62 -22.44
CA THR A 453 -15.81 -6.75 -21.43
C THR A 453 -15.21 -6.67 -20.03
N ALA A 454 -15.88 -5.92 -19.15
CA ALA A 454 -15.53 -5.81 -17.74
C ALA A 454 -15.43 -7.21 -17.10
N ARG A 455 -14.42 -7.39 -16.25
CA ARG A 455 -14.31 -8.54 -15.37
C ARG A 455 -14.77 -8.13 -13.96
N PRO A 456 -15.96 -8.55 -13.51
CA PRO A 456 -16.42 -8.34 -12.15
C PRO A 456 -15.56 -9.09 -11.15
N VAL A 457 -15.41 -8.49 -9.98
CA VAL A 457 -14.74 -9.07 -8.83
C VAL A 457 -15.79 -9.63 -7.90
N ARG A 458 -15.61 -10.88 -7.49
CA ARG A 458 -16.45 -11.51 -6.48
C ARG A 458 -15.84 -11.27 -5.09
N ALA A 459 -16.64 -10.79 -4.15
CA ALA A 459 -16.20 -10.44 -2.80
C ALA A 459 -16.98 -11.27 -1.78
N THR A 460 -16.31 -12.22 -1.13
CA THR A 460 -16.91 -13.15 -0.15
C THR A 460 -16.44 -12.81 1.25
N VAL A 461 -17.35 -12.55 2.18
CA VAL A 461 -17.02 -12.23 3.58
C VAL A 461 -16.86 -13.52 4.37
N LEU A 462 -15.65 -13.75 4.90
CA LEU A 462 -15.32 -14.97 5.66
C LEU A 462 -15.35 -14.76 7.17
N ILE A 463 -14.91 -13.58 7.63
CA ILE A 463 -14.93 -13.17 9.03
C ILE A 463 -15.56 -11.79 9.08
N ASP A 464 -16.49 -11.59 10.03
CA ASP A 464 -16.99 -10.26 10.38
C ASP A 464 -17.36 -10.24 11.87
N ASP A 465 -16.46 -9.72 12.69
CA ASP A 465 -16.64 -9.64 14.14
C ASP A 465 -17.69 -8.57 14.52
N GLU A 466 -18.46 -8.83 15.57
CA GLU A 466 -19.48 -7.89 16.06
C GLU A 466 -18.90 -6.59 16.65
N PRO A 467 -19.57 -5.43 16.47
CA PRO A 467 -20.70 -5.21 15.58
C PRO A 467 -20.31 -5.33 14.09
N ARG A 468 -21.09 -6.10 13.34
CA ARG A 468 -20.89 -6.31 11.90
C ARG A 468 -21.05 -5.04 11.09
N MET A 469 -20.37 -4.96 9.95
CA MET A 469 -20.68 -3.93 8.95
C MET A 469 -21.99 -4.29 8.24
N SER A 470 -22.82 -3.28 7.97
CA SER A 470 -23.90 -3.48 7.00
C SER A 470 -23.33 -3.75 5.61
N MET A 471 -24.04 -4.51 4.78
CA MET A 471 -23.61 -4.78 3.40
C MET A 471 -23.37 -3.49 2.61
N ASP A 472 -24.29 -2.53 2.70
CA ASP A 472 -24.15 -1.23 2.02
C ASP A 472 -22.87 -0.47 2.43
N GLU A 473 -22.49 -0.57 3.70
CA GLU A 473 -21.26 0.03 4.21
C GLU A 473 -20.03 -0.68 3.66
N LEU A 474 -20.01 -2.02 3.70
CA LEU A 474 -18.88 -2.80 3.19
C LEU A 474 -18.69 -2.60 1.68
N GLU A 475 -19.78 -2.60 0.92
CA GLU A 475 -19.81 -2.31 -0.51
C GLU A 475 -19.29 -0.90 -0.82
N GLY A 476 -19.80 0.10 -0.09
CA GLY A 476 -19.39 1.50 -0.24
C GLY A 476 -17.91 1.71 0.05
N VAL A 477 -17.40 1.11 1.14
CA VAL A 477 -15.98 1.15 1.51
C VAL A 477 -15.13 0.45 0.46
N THR A 478 -15.53 -0.75 0.01
CA THR A 478 -14.82 -1.52 -1.01
C THR A 478 -14.72 -0.75 -2.32
N ASN A 479 -15.84 -0.19 -2.80
CA ASN A 479 -15.88 0.61 -4.02
C ASN A 479 -15.01 1.86 -3.89
N ALA A 480 -15.12 2.59 -2.79
CA ALA A 480 -14.38 3.83 -2.62
C ALA A 480 -12.87 3.61 -2.50
N LEU A 481 -12.40 2.53 -1.89
CA LEU A 481 -10.99 2.20 -1.85
C LEU A 481 -10.41 1.91 -3.25
N CYS A 482 -11.24 1.59 -4.24
CA CYS A 482 -10.80 1.50 -5.65
C CYS A 482 -10.47 2.88 -6.27
N TYR A 483 -10.85 3.99 -5.61
CA TYR A 483 -10.46 5.35 -5.99
C TYR A 483 -9.20 5.83 -5.23
N ALA A 484 -8.71 5.07 -4.24
CA ALA A 484 -7.56 5.46 -3.41
C ALA A 484 -6.19 5.17 -4.06
N HIS A 485 -6.14 4.51 -5.22
CA HIS A 485 -4.88 4.11 -5.82
C HIS A 485 -4.13 5.31 -6.41
N GLY A 486 -3.09 5.77 -5.71
CA GLY A 486 -2.48 7.08 -5.95
C GLY A 486 -1.75 7.25 -7.29
N ILE A 487 -1.40 6.19 -8.02
CA ILE A 487 -0.61 6.31 -9.26
C ILE A 487 -1.44 6.54 -10.52
N VAL A 488 -2.76 6.63 -10.40
CA VAL A 488 -3.70 6.78 -11.53
C VAL A 488 -4.89 7.64 -11.13
N THR A 489 -5.44 8.40 -12.07
CA THR A 489 -6.65 9.20 -11.88
C THR A 489 -7.88 8.53 -12.53
N SER A 490 -8.10 7.26 -12.19
CA SER A 490 -9.22 6.43 -12.65
C SER A 490 -9.49 5.36 -11.59
N PRO A 491 -10.74 4.89 -11.41
CA PRO A 491 -10.96 3.84 -10.43
C PRO A 491 -10.37 2.52 -10.95
N ILE A 492 -9.75 1.76 -10.05
CA ILE A 492 -9.11 0.48 -10.36
C ILE A 492 -10.02 -0.71 -10.03
N SER A 493 -9.65 -1.91 -10.48
CA SER A 493 -10.50 -3.10 -10.37
C SER A 493 -10.55 -3.70 -8.97
N LEU A 494 -9.60 -3.36 -8.10
CA LEU A 494 -9.48 -3.89 -6.73
C LEU A 494 -9.26 -2.72 -5.75
N PRO A 495 -9.62 -2.89 -4.47
CA PRO A 495 -9.26 -1.91 -3.44
C PRO A 495 -7.76 -1.60 -3.47
N ALA A 496 -7.38 -0.33 -3.29
CA ALA A 496 -6.00 0.12 -3.49
C ALA A 496 -4.95 -0.67 -2.69
N HIS A 497 -5.27 -1.07 -1.46
CA HIS A 497 -4.41 -1.90 -0.62
C HIS A 497 -4.15 -3.26 -1.28
N LEU A 498 -5.21 -3.96 -1.70
CA LEU A 498 -5.07 -5.26 -2.35
C LEU A 498 -4.31 -5.17 -3.68
N TYR A 499 -4.61 -4.15 -4.49
CA TYR A 499 -3.88 -3.92 -5.74
C TYR A 499 -2.39 -3.70 -5.49
N ALA A 500 -2.05 -2.88 -4.49
CA ALA A 500 -0.67 -2.63 -4.11
C ALA A 500 0.03 -3.90 -3.56
N ALA A 501 -0.70 -4.77 -2.84
CA ALA A 501 -0.17 -6.06 -2.39
C ALA A 501 0.14 -6.99 -3.56
N ALA A 502 -0.73 -7.05 -4.58
CA ALA A 502 -0.48 -7.82 -5.80
C ALA A 502 0.80 -7.38 -6.52
N ASP A 503 0.97 -6.07 -6.72
CA ASP A 503 2.18 -5.50 -7.32
C ASP A 503 3.42 -5.77 -6.47
N LEU A 504 3.29 -5.72 -5.13
CA LEU A 504 4.38 -6.00 -4.20
C LEU A 504 4.77 -7.49 -4.17
N ALA A 505 3.82 -8.41 -4.29
CA ALA A 505 4.10 -9.84 -4.38
C ALA A 505 4.84 -10.18 -5.68
N LYS A 506 4.37 -9.62 -6.81
CA LYS A 506 5.07 -9.73 -8.10
C LYS A 506 6.48 -9.17 -8.02
N ARG A 507 6.64 -8.02 -7.35
CA ARG A 507 7.92 -7.40 -7.10
C ARG A 507 8.87 -8.31 -6.31
N GLY A 508 8.41 -8.87 -5.19
CA GLY A 508 9.23 -9.78 -4.39
C GLY A 508 9.67 -11.02 -5.16
N ARG A 509 8.82 -11.52 -6.06
CA ARG A 509 9.16 -12.64 -6.94
C ARG A 509 10.25 -12.28 -7.96
N ASN A 510 10.13 -11.13 -8.61
CA ASN A 510 11.16 -10.65 -9.53
C ASN A 510 12.50 -10.51 -8.81
N ASN A 511 12.51 -9.91 -7.61
CA ASN A 511 13.73 -9.78 -6.81
C ASN A 511 14.36 -11.12 -6.46
N PHE A 512 13.56 -12.13 -6.10
CA PHE A 512 14.03 -13.49 -5.85
C PHE A 512 14.73 -14.09 -7.06
N LYS A 513 14.08 -14.02 -8.24
CA LYS A 513 14.65 -14.52 -9.49
C LYS A 513 15.95 -13.82 -9.86
N THR A 514 16.01 -12.51 -9.71
CA THR A 514 17.23 -11.74 -9.98
C THR A 514 18.37 -12.12 -9.03
N GLU A 515 18.08 -12.32 -7.74
CA GLU A 515 19.08 -12.78 -6.78
C GLU A 515 19.64 -14.15 -7.16
N GLN A 516 18.79 -15.09 -7.58
CA GLN A 516 19.23 -16.42 -8.04
C GLN A 516 20.15 -16.32 -9.26
N ASN A 517 19.77 -15.53 -10.27
CA ASN A 517 20.58 -15.37 -11.48
C ASN A 517 21.97 -14.77 -11.16
N VAL A 518 22.06 -13.81 -10.23
CA VAL A 518 23.35 -13.22 -9.82
C VAL A 518 24.26 -14.24 -9.14
N ILE A 519 23.70 -15.20 -8.40
CA ILE A 519 24.47 -16.27 -7.78
C ILE A 519 24.98 -17.26 -8.83
N ASP A 520 24.11 -17.64 -9.78
CA ASP A 520 24.46 -18.60 -10.83
C ASP A 520 25.58 -18.05 -11.74
N ASP A 521 25.55 -16.76 -12.08
CA ASP A 521 26.59 -16.11 -12.89
C ASP A 521 27.96 -16.10 -12.15
N ASN A 522 27.97 -15.83 -10.85
CA ASN A 522 29.19 -15.81 -10.01
C ASN A 522 29.72 -17.23 -9.67
N GLY A 523 28.87 -18.25 -9.72
CA GLY A 523 29.23 -19.67 -9.51
C GLY A 523 29.98 -20.30 -10.69
N SER A 524 30.03 -19.63 -11.85
CA SER A 524 30.70 -20.11 -13.08
C SER A 524 32.23 -20.21 -12.99
N THR A 525 32.83 -19.71 -11.91
CA THR A 525 34.29 -19.67 -11.70
C THR A 525 34.73 -20.34 -10.39
N SER A 526 34.19 -21.53 -10.08
CA SER A 526 34.91 -22.51 -9.25
C SER A 526 34.17 -23.84 -9.26
N SER A 527 34.73 -24.83 -9.96
CA SER A 527 34.48 -26.23 -9.66
C SER A 527 35.17 -26.56 -8.34
N ASP A 528 34.54 -26.27 -7.21
CA ASP A 528 34.82 -26.98 -5.97
C ASP A 528 33.60 -27.01 -5.06
N SER A 529 33.38 -28.19 -4.50
CA SER A 529 32.26 -28.54 -3.66
C SER A 529 32.27 -27.77 -2.34
N ASP A 530 31.47 -26.72 -2.23
CA ASP A 530 30.96 -26.28 -0.93
C ASP A 530 29.58 -25.65 -1.11
N GLY A 531 28.56 -26.25 -0.49
CA GLY A 531 27.13 -25.94 -0.67
C GLY A 531 26.68 -24.61 -0.06
N ARG A 532 27.37 -23.51 -0.36
CA ARG A 532 27.03 -22.16 0.08
C ARG A 532 26.76 -21.26 -1.12
N GLY A 533 25.55 -21.33 -1.65
CA GLY A 533 25.12 -20.40 -2.70
C GLY A 533 23.78 -20.75 -3.29
N HIS A 534 23.48 -22.03 -3.42
CA HIS A 534 22.15 -22.44 -3.85
C HIS A 534 21.21 -22.39 -2.63
N PHE A 535 20.09 -21.67 -2.74
CA PHE A 535 18.95 -21.86 -1.86
C PHE A 535 18.39 -23.28 -2.13
N THR A 536 19.11 -24.34 -1.77
CA THR A 536 18.57 -25.70 -1.77
C THR A 536 17.61 -25.80 -0.60
N ASN A 537 16.34 -26.02 -0.88
CA ASN A 537 15.37 -26.37 0.14
C ASN A 537 15.85 -27.65 0.84
N ASP A 538 16.35 -27.51 2.06
CA ASP A 538 16.88 -28.59 2.89
C ASP A 538 15.77 -29.39 3.59
N GLY A 539 14.50 -29.00 3.37
CA GLY A 539 13.32 -29.61 3.98
C GLY A 539 13.08 -29.18 5.43
N SER A 540 13.86 -28.25 5.98
CA SER A 540 13.66 -27.73 7.34
C SER A 540 12.42 -26.81 7.40
N GLU A 541 11.70 -26.85 8.53
CA GLU A 541 10.54 -25.96 8.76
C GLU A 541 10.95 -24.48 8.77
N ASP A 542 12.21 -24.19 9.12
CA ASP A 542 12.76 -22.84 9.22
C ASP A 542 13.38 -22.34 7.91
N TYR A 543 13.44 -23.15 6.84
CA TYR A 543 14.09 -22.77 5.58
C TYR A 543 13.49 -21.49 4.97
N PHE A 544 12.17 -21.42 4.77
CA PHE A 544 11.51 -20.24 4.20
C PHE A 544 11.54 -19.02 5.13
N PRO A 545 11.36 -19.16 6.47
CA PRO A 545 11.66 -18.11 7.45
C PRO A 545 13.07 -17.58 7.37
N MET A 546 14.08 -18.46 7.33
CA MET A 546 15.49 -18.10 7.27
C MET A 546 15.80 -17.39 5.96
N MET A 547 15.32 -17.89 4.82
CA MET A 547 15.47 -17.24 3.52
C MET A 547 14.80 -15.86 3.53
N SER A 548 13.58 -15.76 4.06
CA SER A 548 12.88 -14.48 4.23
C SER A 548 13.65 -13.52 5.13
N ALA A 549 14.23 -14.01 6.22
CA ALA A 549 15.03 -13.22 7.15
C ALA A 549 16.39 -12.84 6.56
N GLU A 550 17.04 -13.70 5.79
CA GLU A 550 18.32 -13.45 5.14
C GLU A 550 18.15 -12.40 4.04
N LEU A 551 17.14 -12.54 3.19
CA LEU A 551 16.75 -11.50 2.25
C LEU A 551 16.39 -10.24 3.03
N ALA A 552 15.45 -10.27 3.98
CA ALA A 552 15.08 -9.09 4.77
C ALA A 552 16.25 -8.43 5.51
N ASN A 553 17.26 -9.18 5.96
CA ASN A 553 18.48 -8.64 6.56
C ASN A 553 19.41 -8.03 5.50
N LYS A 554 19.50 -8.60 4.30
CA LYS A 554 20.12 -7.96 3.12
C LYS A 554 19.35 -6.71 2.66
N LEU A 555 18.04 -6.64 2.93
CA LEU A 555 17.20 -5.45 2.73
C LEU A 555 17.37 -4.41 3.86
N LYS A 556 17.88 -4.80 5.03
CA LYS A 556 18.16 -3.89 6.17
C LYS A 556 19.56 -3.32 6.09
N TYR A 557 19.83 -2.47 5.09
CA TYR A 557 20.86 -1.45 5.22
C TYR A 557 20.18 -0.10 5.51
N ASN A 558 20.29 0.33 6.78
CA ASN A 558 19.80 1.58 7.40
C ASN A 558 18.35 1.63 7.90
N ASP A 559 18.06 0.89 8.96
CA ASP A 559 17.02 1.27 9.94
C ASP A 559 17.63 1.77 11.29
N LEU A 560 18.97 1.89 11.36
CA LEU A 560 19.63 2.49 12.52
C LEU A 560 19.48 4.01 12.59
N SER A 561 19.15 4.71 11.49
CA SER A 561 18.95 6.16 11.52
C SER A 561 17.62 6.56 12.13
N CYS A 562 16.56 5.75 12.00
CA CYS A 562 15.26 5.99 12.62
C CYS A 562 15.33 5.70 14.13
N CYS A 563 16.00 4.62 14.53
CA CYS A 563 16.28 4.34 15.94
C CYS A 563 17.22 5.39 16.56
N GLU A 564 18.29 5.84 15.89
CA GLU A 564 19.14 6.92 16.42
C GLU A 564 18.43 8.27 16.50
N SER A 565 17.55 8.61 15.55
CA SER A 565 16.82 9.89 15.59
C SER A 565 15.67 9.87 16.60
N LEU A 566 15.00 8.74 16.81
CA LEU A 566 14.07 8.53 17.94
C LEU A 566 14.80 8.50 19.28
N LEU A 567 15.96 7.84 19.38
CA LEU A 567 16.81 7.86 20.57
C LEU A 567 17.36 9.26 20.84
N ARG A 568 17.81 10.01 19.83
CA ARG A 568 18.28 11.41 19.96
C ARG A 568 17.15 12.37 20.27
N ALA A 569 15.95 12.18 19.71
CA ALA A 569 14.79 13.00 20.03
C ALA A 569 14.29 12.73 21.46
N HIS A 570 14.26 11.45 21.88
CA HIS A 570 13.96 11.09 23.26
C HIS A 570 15.05 11.56 24.23
N PHE A 571 16.34 11.42 23.90
CA PHE A 571 17.44 11.94 24.72
C PHE A 571 17.44 13.46 24.77
N SER A 572 17.18 14.16 23.67
CA SER A 572 17.09 15.62 23.63
C SER A 572 15.92 16.10 24.49
N ASN A 573 14.73 15.52 24.35
CA ASN A 573 13.57 15.92 25.15
C ASN A 573 13.73 15.54 26.63
N LEU A 574 14.36 14.40 26.94
CA LEU A 574 14.67 13.99 28.31
C LEU A 574 15.74 14.91 28.93
N LEU A 575 16.79 15.25 28.19
CA LEU A 575 17.86 16.15 28.64
C LEU A 575 17.33 17.59 28.82
N THR A 576 16.48 18.07 27.91
CA THR A 576 15.84 19.39 28.01
C THR A 576 14.86 19.42 29.20
N GLY A 577 14.11 18.34 29.42
CA GLY A 577 13.23 18.19 30.59
C GLY A 577 13.99 18.10 31.91
N ILE A 578 15.13 17.40 31.94
CA ILE A 578 16.02 17.31 33.11
C ILE A 578 16.68 18.66 33.37
N ILE A 579 17.18 19.37 32.34
CA ILE A 579 17.79 20.70 32.47
C ILE A 579 16.75 21.73 32.95
N ALA A 580 15.52 21.70 32.42
CA ALA A 580 14.44 22.56 32.88
C ALA A 580 14.04 22.26 34.34
N SER A 581 14.03 20.98 34.72
CA SER A 581 13.72 20.55 36.10
C SER A 581 14.86 20.93 37.07
N PHE A 582 16.12 20.78 36.67
CA PHE A 582 17.28 21.18 37.48
C PHE A 582 17.41 22.70 37.59
N GLY A 583 17.12 23.46 36.52
CA GLY A 583 17.12 24.93 36.56
C GLY A 583 16.04 25.51 37.48
N THR A 584 14.89 24.83 37.58
CA THR A 584 13.81 25.23 38.51
C THR A 584 14.11 24.81 39.96
N VAL A 585 14.82 23.69 40.17
CA VAL A 585 15.17 23.17 41.51
C VAL A 585 16.41 23.84 42.12
N LEU A 586 17.36 24.34 41.31
CA LEU A 586 18.48 25.16 41.79
C LEU A 586 18.03 26.51 42.38
N CYS A 587 16.78 26.93 42.13
CA CYS A 587 16.18 28.10 42.77
C CYS A 587 15.56 27.80 44.15
N PHE A 588 15.38 26.52 44.52
CA PHE A 588 14.74 26.11 45.78
C PHE A 588 15.55 24.99 46.44
N GLY A 589 16.56 25.38 47.25
CA GLY A 589 17.52 24.47 47.89
C GLY A 589 16.87 23.32 48.70
N THR A 590 16.68 22.17 48.06
CA THR A 590 16.11 20.96 48.68
C THR A 590 16.91 19.70 48.31
N ASP A 591 16.93 18.72 49.24
CA ASP A 591 17.85 17.58 49.30
C ASP A 591 17.63 16.54 48.18
N PHE A 592 18.73 16.11 47.54
CA PHE A 592 18.79 15.48 46.20
C PHE A 592 18.67 13.94 46.19
N ARG A 593 18.66 13.29 47.36
CA ARG A 593 18.83 11.83 47.50
C ARG A 593 17.63 10.97 47.03
N PRO A 594 16.36 11.37 47.18
CA PRO A 594 15.22 10.53 46.78
C PRO A 594 15.04 10.41 45.26
N MET A 595 15.47 11.43 44.50
CA MET A 595 15.27 11.51 43.05
C MET A 595 16.29 10.67 42.27
N LEU A 596 17.53 10.59 42.77
CA LEU A 596 18.60 9.77 42.17
C LEU A 596 18.24 8.28 42.13
N ASN A 597 17.59 7.77 43.18
CA ASN A 597 17.18 6.37 43.26
C ASN A 597 16.10 6.00 42.23
N LYS A 598 15.22 6.93 41.85
CA LYS A 598 14.21 6.69 40.80
C LYS A 598 14.81 6.69 39.39
N VAL A 599 15.83 7.52 39.15
CA VAL A 599 16.55 7.55 37.86
C VAL A 599 17.39 6.28 37.68
N LEU A 600 18.06 5.81 38.73
CA LEU A 600 18.87 4.58 38.70
C LEU A 600 18.06 3.33 38.32
N VAL A 601 16.79 3.21 38.74
CA VAL A 601 15.93 2.05 38.41
C VAL A 601 15.57 1.99 36.92
N VAL A 602 15.42 3.13 36.25
CA VAL A 602 15.08 3.19 34.81
C VAL A 602 16.29 2.84 33.93
N PHE A 603 17.50 3.18 34.38
CA PHE A 603 18.73 2.97 33.60
C PHE A 603 19.28 1.54 33.63
N PHE A 604 18.95 0.74 34.66
CA PHE A 604 19.44 -0.65 34.78
C PHE A 604 18.80 -1.67 33.81
N LYS A 605 17.78 -1.27 33.03
CA LYS A 605 17.05 -2.17 32.11
C LYS A 605 17.71 -2.36 30.74
N TYR A 606 18.74 -1.56 30.37
CA TYR A 606 19.35 -1.59 29.03
C TYR A 606 20.85 -1.87 29.07
N ARG A 607 21.26 -3.09 28.69
CA ARG A 607 22.67 -3.56 28.68
C ARG A 607 23.62 -2.67 27.86
N ALA A 608 23.14 -2.01 26.81
CA ALA A 608 23.94 -1.13 25.94
C ALA A 608 24.34 0.22 26.59
N VAL A 609 23.65 0.64 27.66
CA VAL A 609 23.86 1.96 28.29
C VAL A 609 25.02 1.95 29.30
N LYS A 610 25.40 0.77 29.82
CA LYS A 610 26.41 0.61 30.88
C LYS A 610 27.81 1.10 30.45
N ALA A 611 28.19 0.89 29.19
CA ALA A 611 29.49 1.31 28.66
C ALA A 611 29.59 2.83 28.44
N PHE A 612 28.48 3.47 28.05
CA PHE A 612 28.41 4.92 27.84
C PHE A 612 28.35 5.68 29.17
N PHE A 613 27.59 5.15 30.14
CA PHE A 613 27.46 5.75 31.46
C PHE A 613 28.76 5.67 32.28
N LEU A 614 29.54 4.59 32.14
CA LEU A 614 30.87 4.52 32.76
C LEU A 614 31.81 5.60 32.20
N LYS A 615 31.82 5.83 30.87
CA LYS A 615 32.62 6.91 30.26
C LYS A 615 32.17 8.31 30.72
N TYR A 616 30.86 8.52 30.87
CA TYR A 616 30.30 9.79 31.35
C TYR A 616 30.63 10.05 32.83
N LEU A 617 30.56 9.02 33.69
CA LEU A 617 30.99 9.12 35.10
C LEU A 617 32.48 9.42 35.23
N THR A 618 33.34 8.86 34.36
CA THR A 618 34.76 9.21 34.32
C THR A 618 34.96 10.67 33.93
N LEU A 619 34.21 11.19 32.95
CA LEU A 619 34.24 12.59 32.54
C LEU A 619 33.74 13.55 33.63
N VAL A 620 32.66 13.20 34.34
CA VAL A 620 32.13 13.99 35.46
C VAL A 620 33.08 13.96 36.65
N LYS A 621 33.78 12.85 36.90
CA LYS A 621 34.81 12.76 37.94
C LYS A 621 36.04 13.61 37.59
N ILE A 622 36.49 13.56 36.33
CA ILE A 622 37.54 14.45 35.81
C ILE A 622 37.13 15.92 35.94
N TYR A 623 35.86 16.27 35.66
CA TYR A 623 35.35 17.64 35.77
C TYR A 623 35.22 18.11 37.23
N SER A 624 34.80 17.22 38.14
CA SER A 624 34.76 17.47 39.59
C SER A 624 36.15 17.64 40.18
N ASP A 625 37.15 16.93 39.67
CA ASP A 625 38.54 17.05 40.13
C ASP A 625 39.18 18.33 39.55
N LEU A 626 38.87 18.72 38.30
CA LEU A 626 39.36 19.96 37.66
C LEU A 626 38.75 21.25 38.24
N THR A 627 37.51 21.20 38.73
CA THR A 627 36.83 22.37 39.34
C THR A 627 37.26 22.62 40.79
N ARG A 628 37.97 21.67 41.42
CA ARG A 628 38.49 21.81 42.78
C ARG A 628 39.76 22.67 42.85
N ASP A 629 40.49 22.82 41.74
CA ASP A 629 41.76 23.55 41.65
C ASP A 629 41.64 24.96 41.02
N GLY A 630 40.43 25.52 40.92
CA GLY A 630 40.23 26.97 40.74
C GLY A 630 40.77 27.60 39.45
N LYS A 631 40.86 26.87 38.33
CA LYS A 631 41.18 27.46 37.02
C LYS A 631 39.94 27.59 36.14
N GLN A 632 39.59 28.83 35.78
CA GLN A 632 38.62 29.13 34.71
C GLN A 632 39.18 28.69 33.35
N LEU A 633 38.39 27.94 32.59
CA LEU A 633 38.64 27.65 31.17
C LEU A 633 37.53 28.30 30.34
N ALA A 634 37.94 29.17 29.41
CA ALA A 634 37.07 29.73 28.38
C ALA A 634 36.72 28.63 27.36
N PHE A 635 35.43 28.54 27.01
CA PHE A 635 34.93 27.58 26.02
C PHE A 635 34.96 28.18 24.60
N THR A 636 35.66 27.51 23.69
CA THR A 636 35.32 27.43 22.24
C THR A 636 34.88 26.03 21.93
#